data_AF-A0A4V2MWR2-F1
#
_entry.id   AF-A0A4V2MWR2-F1
#
_cell.length_a   1.000
_cell.length_b   1.000
_cell.length_c   1.000
_cell.angle_alpha   90.00
_cell.angle_beta   90.00
_cell.angle_gamma   90.00
#
_symmetry.space_group_name_H-M   'P 1'
#
loop_
_entity.id
_entity.type
_entity.pdbx_description
1 polymer ?
#
loop_
_entity_poly.entity_id
_entity_poly.type
_entity_poly.pdbx_seq_one_letter_code
_entity_poly.pdbx_strand_id
1 'polypeptide(L)'
;MALQDTKTMPSVVIIGGGIGGIINAIYLKRKLGFYNVTIFEQSDDLGGTWNDNTYPGAASDVRALFYSLSTDMHSDWAHSNPGHSELKAYWKGLVFKYGFEERVCLRTRVVSAEWDNERQIYTIEVVDLATGQSRTVHANAIISAIGSLNVPHYPEDLRGIRERFQGPQFHSARWDHSVDLSGKRVAVVGSGCSAIQMIPHLSEDPTTSVVNFCRTPSWILPPMQTSIPSFQRAVYRFVPFAMRFHRWATFMQHEIIYALLIRGSPKSFTRWWCMKVLQNYLMDTVPSEYHERLTPRYPFGCKRFVIDSGYLDALNRPNNDLNCDGIAKITEKGILTKKGDHLEFDVIIQATGFVVDEYPIKIVGSEGVAIQDYFQDQNGPTAYKGTVVPGFPNFFITFGPNLTTGHGSVVFTHEAQATYITQMLEPVVKGFASSFEVSHSATDSWNLRVQDKISGSVWTQCQSWYRAGYSGKNTAVWPWSMTELWWQLSAPVWSHYQAVGAERWERKRRWSAGMKAAEVAILMGVVGWGCAHFEDVLQAATGHVRIVSNSFLIEDDSFGFPSTAFLLRHSETDTTFVLDLGIHKEWKTGLPPVVVAELQKLSRVEVPVDVTACLEKGGLSPSDVDYVCLTHVHFDHSGNPAAFPNSIFLLGESGKALLDDGYPTNPTAHYMQDLLPTSRTRFFSLQEGEWNELGPFPRALDFYGDGSLYIVDTPGHISGHISILARTSPDGGWIMLPGDAVHDWRILRGDAEIGHHSKYGCLHADKLVAEDTIRKLRELMKEPRVRIALAHDQVWYDAAKEAGRDFWPGKFQSL
;
A
#
# COMPACT_ATOMS: atom_id res chain seq x y z
N MET A 1 -46.02 -30.26 12.51
CA MET A 1 -44.76 -30.27 11.75
C MET A 1 -44.70 -29.00 10.93
N ALA A 2 -44.05 -27.97 11.48
CA ALA A 2 -43.84 -26.70 10.79
C ALA A 2 -42.76 -26.89 9.73
N LEU A 3 -43.02 -26.38 8.52
CA LEU A 3 -42.07 -26.28 7.41
C LEU A 3 -40.80 -25.61 7.93
N GLN A 4 -39.70 -26.36 7.98
CA GLN A 4 -38.36 -25.80 8.15
C GLN A 4 -38.07 -24.96 6.91
N ASP A 5 -38.06 -23.65 7.12
CA ASP A 5 -37.70 -22.63 6.16
C ASP A 5 -36.29 -22.92 5.61
N THR A 6 -36.21 -23.35 4.34
CA THR A 6 -34.94 -23.49 3.63
C THR A 6 -34.34 -22.09 3.51
N LYS A 7 -33.42 -21.73 4.41
CA LYS A 7 -32.65 -20.48 4.31
C LYS A 7 -32.07 -20.35 2.91
N THR A 8 -32.69 -19.52 2.08
CA THR A 8 -32.17 -19.13 0.77
C THR A 8 -30.79 -18.51 0.98
N MET A 9 -29.79 -18.97 0.20
CA MET A 9 -28.45 -18.40 0.30
C MET A 9 -28.50 -16.88 0.03
N PRO A 10 -27.76 -16.06 0.79
CA PRO A 10 -27.77 -14.62 0.58
C PRO A 10 -27.44 -14.24 -0.87
N SER A 11 -28.11 -13.22 -1.41
CA SER A 11 -27.85 -12.70 -2.76
C SER A 11 -27.58 -11.19 -2.74
N VAL A 12 -26.80 -10.73 -3.71
CA VAL A 12 -26.49 -9.30 -3.92
C VAL A 12 -26.89 -8.91 -5.33
N VAL A 13 -27.64 -7.81 -5.46
CA VAL A 13 -27.94 -7.21 -6.76
C VAL A 13 -27.00 -6.04 -7.02
N ILE A 14 -26.40 -6.00 -8.19
CA ILE A 14 -25.60 -4.88 -8.68
C ILE A 14 -26.38 -4.21 -9.81
N ILE A 15 -26.62 -2.91 -9.68
CA ILE A 15 -27.34 -2.12 -10.70
C ILE A 15 -26.30 -1.38 -11.54
N GLY A 16 -26.09 -1.83 -12.78
CA GLY A 16 -25.10 -1.29 -13.72
C GLY A 16 -23.94 -2.26 -13.99
N GLY A 17 -23.73 -2.57 -15.27
CA GLY A 17 -22.64 -3.37 -15.83
C GLY A 17 -21.46 -2.53 -16.33
N GLY A 18 -21.28 -1.32 -15.77
CA GLY A 18 -20.10 -0.48 -15.98
C GLY A 18 -18.91 -0.86 -15.08
N ILE A 19 -17.86 -0.04 -15.12
CA ILE A 19 -16.62 -0.24 -14.36
C ILE A 19 -16.89 -0.54 -12.88
N GLY A 20 -17.68 0.31 -12.20
CA GLY A 20 -17.97 0.15 -10.78
C GLY A 20 -18.67 -1.16 -10.44
N GLY A 21 -19.63 -1.59 -11.26
CA GLY A 21 -20.35 -2.85 -11.05
C GLY A 21 -19.47 -4.07 -11.25
N ILE A 22 -18.66 -4.06 -12.32
CA ILE A 22 -17.68 -5.11 -12.62
C ILE A 22 -16.65 -5.23 -11.49
N ILE A 23 -16.09 -4.10 -11.00
CA ILE A 23 -15.12 -4.10 -9.90
C ILE A 23 -15.75 -4.69 -8.64
N ASN A 24 -16.96 -4.27 -8.25
CA ASN A 24 -17.62 -4.79 -7.04
C ASN A 24 -17.89 -6.30 -7.15
N ALA A 25 -18.36 -6.81 -8.29
CA ALA A 25 -18.54 -8.24 -8.51
C ALA A 25 -17.23 -9.01 -8.34
N ILE A 26 -16.14 -8.54 -8.98
CA ILE A 26 -14.82 -9.15 -8.88
C ILE A 26 -14.29 -9.14 -7.44
N TYR A 27 -14.47 -8.04 -6.71
CA TYR A 27 -14.04 -7.95 -5.31
C TYR A 27 -14.79 -8.93 -4.42
N LEU A 28 -16.12 -9.03 -4.56
CA LEU A 28 -16.93 -10.02 -3.81
C LEU A 28 -16.44 -11.45 -4.08
N LYS A 29 -16.17 -11.81 -5.34
CA LYS A 29 -15.64 -13.13 -5.70
C LYS A 29 -14.24 -13.35 -5.14
N ARG A 30 -13.30 -12.43 -5.39
CA ARG A 30 -11.88 -12.60 -5.01
C ARG A 30 -11.66 -12.57 -3.50
N LYS A 31 -12.40 -11.73 -2.77
CA LYS A 31 -12.18 -11.51 -1.32
C LYS A 31 -13.04 -12.43 -0.46
N LEU A 32 -14.25 -12.77 -0.89
CA LEU A 32 -15.20 -13.55 -0.10
C LEU A 32 -15.53 -14.93 -0.70
N GLY A 33 -15.08 -15.21 -1.92
CA GLY A 33 -15.56 -16.39 -2.67
C GLY A 33 -17.05 -16.29 -3.04
N PHE A 34 -17.64 -15.10 -2.95
CA PHE A 34 -19.08 -14.91 -3.11
C PHE A 34 -19.44 -14.71 -4.58
N TYR A 35 -20.37 -15.53 -5.08
CA TYR A 35 -20.75 -15.57 -6.50
C TYR A 35 -22.27 -15.48 -6.73
N ASN A 36 -23.08 -15.43 -5.67
CA ASN A 36 -24.53 -15.23 -5.77
C ASN A 36 -24.86 -13.74 -5.98
N VAL A 37 -24.32 -13.20 -7.07
CA VAL A 37 -24.47 -11.81 -7.50
C VAL A 37 -25.28 -11.81 -8.79
N THR A 38 -26.19 -10.84 -8.95
CA THR A 38 -26.86 -10.59 -10.24
C THR A 38 -26.59 -9.14 -10.65
N ILE A 39 -26.10 -8.93 -11.87
CA ILE A 39 -25.82 -7.61 -12.44
C ILE A 39 -26.94 -7.28 -13.42
N PHE A 40 -27.73 -6.25 -13.14
CA PHE A 40 -28.72 -5.72 -14.09
C PHE A 40 -28.12 -4.55 -14.85
N GLU A 41 -28.06 -4.66 -16.17
CA GLU A 41 -27.58 -3.62 -17.08
C GLU A 41 -28.69 -3.26 -18.06
N GLN A 42 -29.02 -1.97 -18.15
CA GLN A 42 -30.08 -1.48 -19.03
C GLN A 42 -29.63 -1.46 -20.49
N SER A 43 -28.35 -1.28 -20.75
CA SER A 43 -27.78 -1.30 -22.09
C SER A 43 -27.73 -2.72 -22.65
N ASP A 44 -27.56 -2.82 -23.95
CA ASP A 44 -27.46 -4.09 -24.66
C ASP A 44 -26.08 -4.74 -24.59
N ASP A 45 -25.11 -4.07 -23.96
CA ASP A 45 -23.76 -4.57 -23.73
C ASP A 45 -23.14 -3.93 -22.48
N LEU A 46 -22.03 -4.52 -22.01
CA LEU A 46 -21.27 -4.09 -20.84
C LEU A 46 -20.34 -2.91 -21.15
N GLY A 47 -19.93 -2.20 -20.09
CA GLY A 47 -18.89 -1.15 -20.16
C GLY A 47 -19.34 0.22 -19.65
N GLY A 48 -20.64 0.41 -19.41
CA GLY A 48 -21.20 1.66 -18.88
C GLY A 48 -20.83 2.86 -19.76
N THR A 49 -20.08 3.83 -19.21
CA THR A 49 -19.58 5.00 -19.95
C THR A 49 -18.95 4.65 -21.30
N TRP A 50 -18.17 3.57 -21.38
CA TRP A 50 -17.48 3.16 -22.61
C TRP A 50 -18.37 2.40 -23.61
N ASN A 51 -19.54 1.97 -23.16
CA ASN A 51 -20.61 1.50 -24.04
C ASN A 51 -21.41 2.67 -24.61
N ASP A 52 -21.76 3.64 -23.77
CA ASP A 52 -22.68 4.71 -24.14
C ASP A 52 -22.00 5.84 -24.94
N ASN A 53 -20.73 6.14 -24.65
CA ASN A 53 -19.99 7.23 -25.28
C ASN A 53 -19.13 6.69 -26.41
N THR A 54 -19.72 6.63 -27.61
CA THR A 54 -19.08 6.14 -28.84
C THR A 54 -18.86 7.24 -29.87
N TYR A 55 -18.87 8.51 -29.45
CA TYR A 55 -18.55 9.63 -30.33
C TYR A 55 -17.07 9.56 -30.78
N PRO A 56 -16.73 10.06 -31.98
CA PRO A 56 -15.36 10.06 -32.48
C PRO A 56 -14.38 10.71 -31.49
N GLY A 57 -13.26 10.06 -31.20
CA GLY A 57 -12.25 10.57 -30.26
C GLY A 57 -12.54 10.33 -28.77
N ALA A 58 -13.63 9.64 -28.41
CA ALA A 58 -13.91 9.28 -27.03
C ALA A 58 -12.75 8.47 -26.41
N ALA A 59 -12.06 9.04 -25.43
CA ALA A 59 -10.89 8.46 -24.79
C ALA A 59 -10.78 8.84 -23.31
N SER A 60 -10.03 8.03 -22.55
CA SER A 60 -9.73 8.31 -21.15
C SER A 60 -8.73 9.45 -21.02
N ASP A 61 -8.98 10.35 -20.07
CA ASP A 61 -8.00 11.37 -19.65
C ASP A 61 -6.97 10.85 -18.63
N VAL A 62 -7.18 9.63 -18.11
CA VAL A 62 -6.26 8.92 -17.23
C VAL A 62 -5.48 7.86 -18.01
N ARG A 63 -4.19 7.71 -17.67
CA ARG A 63 -3.30 6.72 -18.29
C ARG A 63 -3.79 5.28 -18.07
N ALA A 64 -3.64 4.44 -19.10
CA ALA A 64 -4.15 3.07 -19.20
C ALA A 64 -3.87 2.22 -17.96
N LEU A 65 -2.61 2.16 -17.50
CA LEU A 65 -2.21 1.36 -16.33
C LEU A 65 -2.81 1.85 -15.01
N PHE A 66 -3.25 3.11 -14.92
CA PHE A 66 -3.95 3.66 -13.75
C PHE A 66 -5.48 3.68 -13.93
N TYR A 67 -5.96 3.48 -15.16
CA TYR A 67 -7.36 3.31 -15.54
C TYR A 67 -7.75 1.84 -15.81
N SER A 68 -6.88 0.89 -15.47
CA SER A 68 -7.16 -0.55 -15.43
C SER A 68 -7.36 -1.01 -13.97
N LEU A 69 -7.98 -2.18 -13.77
CA LEU A 69 -8.10 -2.81 -12.45
C LEU A 69 -6.69 -3.15 -11.90
N SER A 70 -6.41 -2.83 -10.63
CA SER A 70 -5.06 -2.99 -10.07
C SER A 70 -4.59 -4.45 -10.01
N THR A 71 -5.53 -5.40 -9.88
CA THR A 71 -5.24 -6.84 -9.86
C THR A 71 -5.12 -7.46 -11.26
N ASP A 72 -5.50 -6.73 -12.30
CA ASP A 72 -5.63 -7.22 -13.67
C ASP A 72 -5.11 -6.20 -14.67
N MET A 73 -3.91 -5.66 -14.42
CA MET A 73 -3.26 -4.75 -15.34
C MET A 73 -2.97 -5.45 -16.68
N HIS A 74 -3.08 -4.67 -17.75
CA HIS A 74 -2.90 -5.13 -19.12
C HIS A 74 -1.64 -4.49 -19.73
N SER A 75 -0.77 -5.28 -20.35
CA SER A 75 0.51 -4.81 -20.92
C SER A 75 0.37 -4.28 -22.35
N ASP A 76 -0.66 -4.72 -23.06
CA ASP A 76 -0.74 -4.60 -24.53
C ASP A 76 -1.59 -3.41 -24.97
N TRP A 77 -1.65 -2.35 -24.15
CA TRP A 77 -2.32 -1.11 -24.55
C TRP A 77 -1.63 -0.48 -25.77
N ALA A 78 -2.41 0.00 -26.72
CA ALA A 78 -1.89 0.68 -27.91
C ALA A 78 -1.38 2.09 -27.57
N HIS A 79 -2.12 2.81 -26.72
CA HIS A 79 -1.85 4.20 -26.36
C HIS A 79 -1.79 4.38 -24.85
N SER A 80 -1.05 5.40 -24.39
CA SER A 80 -0.97 5.78 -22.98
C SER A 80 -2.36 6.11 -22.39
N ASN A 81 -3.23 6.69 -23.20
CA ASN A 81 -4.61 7.06 -22.88
C ASN A 81 -5.53 6.34 -23.89
N PRO A 82 -6.15 5.21 -23.52
CA PRO A 82 -6.87 4.36 -24.47
C PRO A 82 -8.24 4.94 -24.84
N GLY A 83 -8.67 4.62 -26.05
CA GLY A 83 -9.99 4.99 -26.59
C GLY A 83 -11.12 4.13 -26.02
N HIS A 84 -12.37 4.51 -26.31
CA HIS A 84 -13.55 3.85 -25.77
C HIS A 84 -13.64 2.36 -26.13
N SER A 85 -13.27 1.97 -27.35
CA SER A 85 -13.36 0.58 -27.83
C SER A 85 -12.41 -0.36 -27.09
N GLU A 86 -11.15 0.07 -26.92
CA GLU A 86 -10.11 -0.66 -26.19
C GLU A 86 -10.47 -0.82 -24.70
N LEU A 87 -10.99 0.25 -24.09
CA LEU A 87 -11.47 0.21 -22.70
C LEU A 87 -12.69 -0.68 -22.52
N LYS A 88 -13.67 -0.59 -23.42
CA LYS A 88 -14.85 -1.46 -23.40
C LYS A 88 -14.44 -2.93 -23.50
N ALA A 89 -13.54 -3.26 -24.42
CA ALA A 89 -13.03 -4.62 -24.58
C ALA A 89 -12.32 -5.13 -23.32
N TYR A 90 -11.47 -4.31 -22.70
CA TYR A 90 -10.78 -4.66 -21.46
C TYR A 90 -11.76 -4.98 -20.32
N TRP A 91 -12.69 -4.06 -20.01
CA TRP A 91 -13.63 -4.24 -18.90
C TRP A 91 -14.59 -5.41 -19.12
N LYS A 92 -15.10 -5.55 -20.35
CA LYS A 92 -15.93 -6.69 -20.75
C LYS A 92 -15.15 -8.01 -20.62
N GLY A 93 -13.88 -8.02 -21.02
CA GLY A 93 -12.99 -9.17 -20.86
C GLY A 93 -12.82 -9.63 -19.40
N LEU A 94 -12.87 -8.72 -18.43
CA LEU A 94 -12.82 -9.09 -17.02
C LEU A 94 -14.09 -9.83 -16.56
N VAL A 95 -15.27 -9.50 -17.09
CA VAL A 95 -16.50 -10.26 -16.78
C VAL A 95 -16.34 -11.72 -17.20
N PHE A 96 -15.77 -11.96 -18.38
CA PHE A 96 -15.47 -13.33 -18.85
C PHE A 96 -14.38 -14.01 -18.03
N LYS A 97 -13.26 -13.32 -17.78
CA LYS A 97 -12.14 -13.86 -16.98
C LYS A 97 -12.58 -14.32 -15.60
N TYR A 98 -13.50 -13.58 -14.97
CA TYR A 98 -14.03 -13.92 -13.66
C TYR A 98 -15.33 -14.72 -13.72
N GLY A 99 -15.76 -15.14 -14.91
CA GLY A 99 -16.89 -16.04 -15.10
C GLY A 99 -18.22 -15.45 -14.62
N PHE A 100 -18.56 -14.21 -14.94
CA PHE A 100 -19.83 -13.55 -14.51
C PHE A 100 -20.89 -13.47 -15.62
N GLU A 101 -20.67 -14.07 -16.77
CA GLU A 101 -21.53 -13.98 -17.96
C GLU A 101 -22.97 -14.38 -17.66
N GLU A 102 -23.17 -15.51 -16.97
CA GLU A 102 -24.49 -16.02 -16.58
C GLU A 102 -25.16 -15.21 -15.45
N ARG A 103 -24.42 -14.27 -14.85
CA ARG A 103 -24.90 -13.39 -13.78
C ARG A 103 -25.28 -12.00 -14.30
N VAL A 104 -25.03 -11.72 -15.57
CA VAL A 104 -25.35 -10.44 -16.20
C VAL A 104 -26.69 -10.56 -16.93
N CYS A 105 -27.62 -9.70 -16.57
CA CYS A 105 -28.89 -9.49 -17.26
C CYS A 105 -28.81 -8.18 -18.04
N LEU A 106 -28.45 -8.26 -19.33
CA LEU A 106 -28.46 -7.13 -20.27
C LEU A 106 -29.89 -6.73 -20.61
N ARG A 107 -30.06 -5.52 -21.17
CA ARG A 107 -31.38 -4.95 -21.52
C ARG A 107 -32.39 -5.05 -20.38
N THR A 108 -31.94 -5.00 -19.13
CA THR A 108 -32.80 -5.16 -17.96
C THR A 108 -32.64 -3.95 -17.06
N ARG A 109 -33.71 -3.17 -16.92
CA ARG A 109 -33.73 -1.95 -16.11
C ARG A 109 -34.35 -2.24 -14.75
N VAL A 110 -33.64 -1.84 -13.69
CA VAL A 110 -34.22 -1.78 -12.35
C VAL A 110 -35.09 -0.53 -12.26
N VAL A 111 -36.36 -0.70 -11.91
CA VAL A 111 -37.35 0.38 -11.84
C VAL A 111 -37.49 0.89 -10.41
N SER A 112 -37.56 -0.03 -9.45
CA SER A 112 -37.65 0.31 -8.04
C SER A 112 -37.04 -0.77 -7.16
N ALA A 113 -36.63 -0.39 -5.95
CA ALA A 113 -36.33 -1.32 -4.88
C ALA A 113 -36.89 -0.78 -3.57
N GLU A 114 -37.48 -1.66 -2.77
CA GLU A 114 -38.09 -1.32 -1.48
C GLU A 114 -37.56 -2.25 -0.40
N TRP A 115 -37.11 -1.68 0.71
CA TRP A 115 -36.61 -2.42 1.85
C TRP A 115 -37.76 -2.99 2.70
N ASP A 116 -37.70 -4.28 2.98
CA ASP A 116 -38.61 -4.96 3.90
C ASP A 116 -37.97 -5.04 5.30
N ASN A 117 -38.52 -4.29 6.27
CA ASN A 117 -38.02 -4.26 7.64
C ASN A 117 -38.21 -5.58 8.40
N GLU A 118 -39.21 -6.39 8.07
CA GLU A 118 -39.42 -7.68 8.74
C GLU A 118 -38.47 -8.74 8.19
N ARG A 119 -38.34 -8.81 6.86
CA ARG A 119 -37.53 -9.82 6.17
C ARG A 119 -36.06 -9.44 6.03
N GLN A 120 -35.71 -8.17 6.19
CA GLN A 120 -34.35 -7.64 6.05
C GLN A 120 -33.75 -7.90 4.65
N ILE A 121 -34.57 -7.71 3.61
CA ILE A 121 -34.21 -7.86 2.20
C ILE A 121 -34.89 -6.79 1.36
N TYR A 122 -34.33 -6.51 0.18
CA TYR A 122 -34.97 -5.70 -0.84
C TYR A 122 -35.91 -6.53 -1.71
N THR A 123 -37.07 -5.94 -2.01
CA THR A 123 -37.94 -6.34 -3.11
C THR A 123 -37.67 -5.40 -4.28
N ILE A 124 -37.26 -5.95 -5.42
CA ILE A 124 -36.72 -5.20 -6.55
C ILE A 124 -37.55 -5.49 -7.79
N GLU A 125 -38.08 -4.44 -8.43
CA GLU A 125 -38.80 -4.53 -9.68
C GLU A 125 -37.84 -4.30 -10.85
N VAL A 126 -37.79 -5.25 -11.77
CA VAL A 126 -36.98 -5.15 -12.99
C VAL A 126 -37.84 -5.33 -14.23
N VAL A 127 -37.50 -4.60 -15.29
CA VAL A 127 -38.18 -4.65 -16.58
C VAL A 127 -37.18 -5.05 -17.65
N ASP A 128 -37.50 -6.11 -18.40
CA ASP A 128 -36.80 -6.46 -19.62
C ASP A 128 -37.20 -5.46 -20.72
N LEU A 129 -36.23 -4.77 -21.30
CA LEU A 129 -36.43 -3.70 -22.27
C LEU A 129 -36.68 -4.19 -23.69
N ALA A 130 -36.38 -5.46 -23.98
CA ALA A 130 -36.69 -6.05 -25.27
C ALA A 130 -38.15 -6.51 -25.33
N THR A 131 -38.68 -7.03 -24.22
CA THR A 131 -40.03 -7.62 -24.14
C THR A 131 -41.05 -6.72 -23.44
N GLY A 132 -40.60 -5.78 -22.60
CA GLY A 132 -41.46 -4.98 -21.72
C GLY A 132 -41.97 -5.73 -20.49
N GLN A 133 -41.53 -6.97 -20.26
CA GLN A 133 -42.01 -7.79 -19.14
C GLN A 133 -41.38 -7.32 -17.82
N SER A 134 -42.23 -7.07 -16.82
CA SER A 134 -41.80 -6.82 -15.43
C SER A 134 -41.68 -8.12 -14.64
N ARG A 135 -40.72 -8.19 -13.73
CA ARG A 135 -40.61 -9.23 -12.72
C ARG A 135 -40.03 -8.70 -11.41
N THR A 136 -40.43 -9.32 -10.32
CA THR A 136 -39.91 -9.06 -8.98
C THR A 136 -38.75 -9.99 -8.67
N VAL A 137 -37.67 -9.45 -8.10
CA VAL A 137 -36.54 -10.22 -7.56
C VAL A 137 -36.25 -9.77 -6.13
N HIS A 138 -35.64 -10.64 -5.33
CA HIS A 138 -35.29 -10.33 -3.94
C HIS A 138 -33.77 -10.42 -3.72
N ALA A 139 -33.24 -9.53 -2.89
CA ALA A 139 -31.83 -9.53 -2.55
C ALA A 139 -31.56 -9.02 -1.15
N ASN A 140 -30.53 -9.56 -0.49
CA ASN A 140 -30.11 -9.09 0.83
C ASN A 140 -29.42 -7.73 0.79
N ALA A 141 -28.83 -7.38 -0.35
CA ALA A 141 -28.14 -6.11 -0.54
C ALA A 141 -28.16 -5.63 -1.99
N ILE A 142 -28.00 -4.32 -2.16
CA ILE A 142 -27.92 -3.66 -3.45
C ILE A 142 -26.63 -2.84 -3.53
N ILE A 143 -25.90 -2.99 -4.62
CA ILE A 143 -24.81 -2.09 -5.01
C ILE A 143 -25.25 -1.31 -6.24
N SER A 144 -25.59 -0.04 -6.05
CA SER A 144 -25.88 0.91 -7.11
C SER A 144 -24.58 1.34 -7.80
N ALA A 145 -24.36 0.84 -9.02
CA ALA A 145 -23.25 1.16 -9.91
C ALA A 145 -23.69 1.87 -11.21
N ILE A 146 -24.76 2.66 -11.11
CA ILE A 146 -25.38 3.38 -12.24
C ILE A 146 -24.47 4.47 -12.85
N GLY A 147 -23.45 4.90 -12.11
CA GLY A 147 -22.56 6.00 -12.47
C GLY A 147 -23.22 7.37 -12.32
N SER A 148 -22.42 8.40 -12.05
CA SER A 148 -22.91 9.78 -11.88
C SER A 148 -23.00 10.56 -13.21
N LEU A 149 -22.41 10.06 -14.29
CA LEU A 149 -22.38 10.71 -15.60
C LEU A 149 -23.05 9.82 -16.67
N ASN A 150 -24.31 9.47 -16.44
CA ASN A 150 -25.07 8.54 -17.29
C ASN A 150 -26.32 9.16 -17.95
N VAL A 151 -27.03 10.07 -17.26
CA VAL A 151 -28.23 10.75 -17.77
C VAL A 151 -27.82 12.03 -18.51
N PRO A 152 -28.00 12.12 -19.84
CA PRO A 152 -27.68 13.33 -20.59
C PRO A 152 -28.43 14.55 -20.07
N HIS A 153 -27.73 15.68 -19.96
CA HIS A 153 -28.35 16.94 -19.57
C HIS A 153 -28.77 17.73 -20.81
N TYR A 154 -30.03 18.13 -20.85
CA TYR A 154 -30.63 18.93 -21.91
C TYR A 154 -30.96 20.34 -21.37
N PRO A 155 -30.11 21.35 -21.63
CA PRO A 155 -30.27 22.69 -21.09
C PRO A 155 -31.59 23.36 -21.48
N GLU A 156 -32.10 24.23 -20.61
CA GLU A 156 -33.33 24.98 -20.88
C GLU A 156 -33.25 25.86 -22.13
N ASP A 157 -32.08 26.44 -22.42
CA ASP A 157 -31.82 27.24 -23.63
C ASP A 157 -32.02 26.43 -24.93
N LEU A 158 -32.00 25.10 -24.85
CA LEU A 158 -32.24 24.16 -25.94
C LEU A 158 -33.61 23.46 -25.83
N ARG A 159 -34.48 23.84 -24.87
CA ARG A 159 -35.85 23.30 -24.81
C ARG A 159 -36.57 23.57 -26.12
N GLY A 160 -37.34 22.60 -26.59
CA GLY A 160 -38.02 22.73 -27.88
C GLY A 160 -37.16 22.29 -29.08
N ILE A 161 -35.90 21.88 -28.89
CA ILE A 161 -35.01 21.49 -30.00
C ILE A 161 -35.61 20.34 -30.80
N ARG A 162 -36.22 19.34 -30.15
CA ARG A 162 -36.85 18.16 -30.78
C ARG A 162 -38.08 18.50 -31.57
N GLU A 163 -38.79 19.53 -31.15
CA GLU A 163 -40.03 19.97 -31.73
C GLU A 163 -39.79 20.95 -32.89
N ARG A 164 -38.66 21.67 -32.88
CA ARG A 164 -38.39 22.77 -33.83
C ARG A 164 -37.38 22.42 -34.92
N PHE A 165 -36.23 21.84 -34.57
CA PHE A 165 -35.16 21.62 -35.55
C PHE A 165 -35.50 20.44 -36.46
N GLN A 166 -35.44 20.65 -37.78
CA GLN A 166 -35.85 19.64 -38.77
C GLN A 166 -34.76 18.59 -39.08
N GLY A 167 -33.50 18.90 -38.78
CA GLY A 167 -32.37 17.99 -39.01
C GLY A 167 -32.13 17.00 -37.87
N PRO A 168 -31.25 16.01 -38.06
CA PRO A 168 -30.83 15.10 -37.00
C PRO A 168 -30.23 15.85 -35.81
N GLN A 169 -30.60 15.41 -34.61
CA GLN A 169 -30.01 15.93 -33.38
C GLN A 169 -29.94 14.87 -32.29
N PHE A 170 -28.80 14.83 -31.63
CA PHE A 170 -28.52 13.82 -30.62
C PHE A 170 -27.49 14.34 -29.61
N HIS A 171 -27.41 13.66 -28.48
CA HIS A 171 -26.43 13.96 -27.44
C HIS A 171 -25.17 13.11 -27.67
N SER A 172 -23.98 13.61 -27.31
CA SER A 172 -22.72 12.89 -27.50
C SER A 172 -22.72 11.48 -26.86
N ALA A 173 -23.37 11.35 -25.70
CA ALA A 173 -23.55 10.07 -24.99
C ALA A 173 -24.62 9.13 -25.59
N ARG A 174 -25.30 9.55 -26.67
CA ARG A 174 -26.30 8.78 -27.43
C ARG A 174 -26.01 8.96 -28.92
N TRP A 175 -24.76 8.68 -29.28
CA TRP A 175 -24.25 8.90 -30.63
C TRP A 175 -25.06 8.12 -31.66
N ASP A 176 -25.56 8.81 -32.69
CA ASP A 176 -26.33 8.18 -33.75
C ASP A 176 -25.41 7.83 -34.93
N HIS A 177 -25.00 6.56 -35.01
CA HIS A 177 -24.14 6.04 -36.08
C HIS A 177 -24.84 5.98 -37.44
N SER A 178 -26.15 6.22 -37.53
CA SER A 178 -26.88 6.26 -38.81
C SER A 178 -26.73 7.58 -39.55
N VAL A 179 -26.24 8.63 -38.88
CA VAL A 179 -26.11 9.98 -39.44
C VAL A 179 -24.71 10.17 -40.03
N ASP A 180 -24.62 10.16 -41.36
CA ASP A 180 -23.43 10.62 -42.08
C ASP A 180 -23.29 12.15 -41.94
N LEU A 181 -22.07 12.62 -41.69
CA LEU A 181 -21.74 14.03 -41.49
C LEU A 181 -21.02 14.66 -42.68
N SER A 182 -20.53 13.86 -43.63
CA SER A 182 -19.83 14.37 -44.81
C SER A 182 -20.69 15.35 -45.61
N GLY A 183 -20.08 16.49 -45.97
CA GLY A 183 -20.76 17.58 -46.67
C GLY A 183 -21.76 18.39 -45.85
N LYS A 184 -21.88 18.16 -44.54
CA LYS A 184 -22.90 18.80 -43.69
C LYS A 184 -22.35 19.94 -42.85
N ARG A 185 -23.25 20.86 -42.49
CA ARG A 185 -23.04 21.90 -41.46
C ARG A 185 -23.48 21.36 -40.11
N VAL A 186 -22.54 21.24 -39.19
CA VAL A 186 -22.71 20.61 -37.88
C VAL A 186 -22.53 21.64 -36.77
N ALA A 187 -23.56 21.84 -35.96
CA ALA A 187 -23.43 22.59 -34.72
C ALA A 187 -23.05 21.65 -33.58
N VAL A 188 -21.98 21.97 -32.84
CA VAL A 188 -21.61 21.27 -31.60
C VAL A 188 -21.87 22.20 -30.43
N VAL A 189 -22.88 21.89 -29.62
CA VAL A 189 -23.27 22.72 -28.47
C VAL A 189 -22.59 22.22 -27.20
N GLY A 190 -21.68 23.03 -26.65
CA GLY A 190 -20.89 22.72 -25.45
C GLY A 190 -19.39 22.74 -25.72
N SER A 191 -18.62 23.00 -24.67
CA SER A 191 -17.14 23.17 -24.70
C SER A 191 -16.44 22.36 -23.61
N GLY A 192 -17.08 21.26 -23.17
CA GLY A 192 -16.51 20.29 -22.23
C GLY A 192 -15.64 19.24 -22.93
N CYS A 193 -15.23 18.21 -22.18
CA CYS A 193 -14.35 17.15 -22.69
C CYS A 193 -14.89 16.47 -23.95
N SER A 194 -16.20 16.15 -24.02
CA SER A 194 -16.78 15.49 -25.19
C SER A 194 -16.69 16.33 -26.46
N ALA A 195 -16.89 17.64 -26.39
CA ALA A 195 -16.79 18.51 -27.55
C ALA A 195 -15.32 18.62 -28.03
N ILE A 196 -14.40 18.86 -27.09
CA ILE A 196 -12.96 18.99 -27.37
C ILE A 196 -12.38 17.70 -27.98
N GLN A 197 -12.84 16.53 -27.54
CA GLN A 197 -12.44 15.24 -28.10
C GLN A 197 -12.95 15.01 -29.52
N MET A 198 -14.16 15.47 -29.81
CA MET A 198 -14.87 15.08 -31.03
C MET A 198 -14.65 16.03 -32.20
N ILE A 199 -14.57 17.34 -31.95
CA ILE A 199 -14.43 18.37 -32.99
C ILE A 199 -13.21 18.16 -33.91
N PRO A 200 -12.03 17.74 -33.42
CA PRO A 200 -10.89 17.42 -34.28
C PRO A 200 -11.23 16.35 -35.33
N HIS A 201 -11.96 15.31 -34.94
CA HIS A 201 -12.35 14.24 -35.86
C HIS A 201 -13.48 14.64 -36.81
N LEU A 202 -14.41 15.51 -36.38
CA LEU A 202 -15.47 16.00 -37.26
C LEU A 202 -14.92 16.92 -38.35
N SER A 203 -13.97 17.79 -37.98
CA SER A 203 -13.39 18.77 -38.90
C SER A 203 -12.24 18.20 -39.75
N GLU A 204 -11.83 16.95 -39.55
CA GLU A 204 -10.84 16.26 -40.38
C GLU A 204 -11.32 16.09 -41.82
N ASP A 205 -12.63 15.89 -42.01
CA ASP A 205 -13.26 15.94 -43.32
C ASP A 205 -13.47 17.40 -43.74
N PRO A 206 -12.77 17.91 -44.77
CA PRO A 206 -12.87 19.30 -45.19
C PRO A 206 -14.25 19.66 -45.75
N THR A 207 -15.09 18.68 -46.09
CA THR A 207 -16.46 18.90 -46.56
C THR A 207 -17.45 19.12 -45.41
N THR A 208 -17.09 18.74 -44.18
CA THR A 208 -17.91 18.92 -42.98
C THR A 208 -17.58 20.26 -42.35
N SER A 209 -18.55 21.18 -42.29
CA SER A 209 -18.40 22.46 -41.61
C SER A 209 -18.86 22.34 -40.17
N VAL A 210 -18.02 22.70 -39.20
CA VAL A 210 -18.29 22.59 -37.77
C VAL A 210 -18.31 23.97 -37.13
N VAL A 211 -19.37 24.27 -36.37
CA VAL A 211 -19.42 25.45 -35.51
C VAL A 211 -19.59 25.00 -34.06
N ASN A 212 -18.60 25.31 -33.22
CA ASN A 212 -18.67 25.05 -31.79
C ASN A 212 -19.32 26.21 -31.04
N PHE A 213 -20.40 25.92 -30.31
CA PHE A 213 -21.04 26.88 -29.42
C PHE A 213 -20.48 26.74 -28.01
N CYS A 214 -19.55 27.64 -27.67
CA CYS A 214 -18.87 27.68 -26.38
C CYS A 214 -19.49 28.74 -25.47
N ARG A 215 -20.07 28.31 -24.34
CA ARG A 215 -20.58 29.24 -23.32
C ARG A 215 -19.50 29.72 -22.37
N THR A 216 -18.61 28.82 -21.96
CA THR A 216 -17.51 29.12 -21.04
C THR A 216 -16.32 28.28 -21.45
N PRO A 217 -15.18 28.89 -21.82
CA PRO A 217 -14.01 28.14 -22.25
C PRO A 217 -13.40 27.39 -21.06
N SER A 218 -12.82 26.23 -21.33
CA SER A 218 -12.18 25.37 -20.32
C SER A 218 -10.68 25.63 -20.24
N TRP A 219 -10.05 25.32 -19.11
CA TRP A 219 -8.59 25.21 -19.05
C TRP A 219 -8.14 23.95 -19.79
N ILE A 220 -7.36 24.13 -20.86
CA ILE A 220 -6.88 23.06 -21.75
C ILE A 220 -5.41 22.77 -21.46
N LEU A 221 -5.07 21.51 -21.23
CA LEU A 221 -3.69 21.02 -21.08
C LEU A 221 -3.16 20.51 -22.43
N PRO A 222 -1.84 20.59 -22.67
CA PRO A 222 -1.22 19.97 -23.84
C PRO A 222 -1.54 18.48 -23.97
N PRO A 223 -1.44 17.92 -25.19
CA PRO A 223 -1.72 16.51 -25.45
C PRO A 223 -0.91 15.58 -24.54
N MET A 224 -1.59 14.58 -23.97
CA MET A 224 -0.97 13.57 -23.09
C MET A 224 -0.94 12.17 -23.71
N GLN A 225 -1.70 11.94 -24.78
CA GLN A 225 -1.77 10.65 -25.44
C GLN A 225 -0.50 10.42 -26.25
N THR A 226 0.14 9.28 -26.03
CA THR A 226 1.32 8.84 -26.78
C THR A 226 1.16 7.37 -27.16
N SER A 227 1.65 7.00 -28.34
CA SER A 227 1.72 5.60 -28.74
C SER A 227 2.72 4.87 -27.85
N ILE A 228 2.33 3.72 -27.31
CA ILE A 228 3.23 2.91 -26.48
C ILE A 228 4.14 2.10 -27.43
N PRO A 229 5.47 2.23 -27.39
CA PRO A 229 6.37 1.47 -28.25
C PRO A 229 6.36 -0.02 -27.93
N SER A 230 6.72 -0.87 -28.90
CA SER A 230 6.80 -2.33 -28.73
C SER A 230 7.75 -2.75 -27.60
N PHE A 231 8.91 -2.09 -27.48
CA PHE A 231 9.84 -2.29 -26.37
C PHE A 231 9.19 -2.02 -25.00
N GLN A 232 8.43 -0.94 -24.87
CA GLN A 232 7.75 -0.61 -23.62
C GLN A 232 6.67 -1.64 -23.26
N ARG A 233 5.91 -2.14 -24.26
CA ARG A 233 4.99 -3.29 -24.07
C ARG A 233 5.73 -4.54 -23.62
N ALA A 234 6.89 -4.83 -24.22
CA ALA A 234 7.73 -5.97 -23.83
C ALA A 234 8.22 -5.84 -22.37
N VAL A 235 8.64 -4.65 -21.95
CA VAL A 235 8.99 -4.38 -20.54
C VAL A 235 7.81 -4.66 -19.61
N TYR A 236 6.61 -4.17 -19.94
CA TYR A 236 5.41 -4.45 -19.13
C TYR A 236 5.05 -5.92 -19.06
N ARG A 237 5.31 -6.68 -20.14
CA ARG A 237 4.98 -8.10 -20.21
C ARG A 237 5.99 -8.99 -19.48
N PHE A 238 7.28 -8.69 -19.58
CA PHE A 238 8.33 -9.62 -19.15
C PHE A 238 9.10 -9.18 -17.90
N VAL A 239 9.12 -7.89 -17.55
CA VAL A 239 9.84 -7.42 -16.35
C VAL A 239 8.88 -7.45 -15.15
N PRO A 240 9.19 -8.26 -14.11
CA PRO A 240 8.36 -8.30 -12.90
C PRO A 240 8.21 -6.91 -12.28
N PHE A 241 7.02 -6.63 -11.73
CA PHE A 241 6.66 -5.38 -11.05
C PHE A 241 6.70 -4.09 -11.90
N ALA A 242 7.15 -4.11 -13.16
CA ALA A 242 7.24 -2.90 -13.99
C ALA A 242 5.90 -2.14 -14.12
N MET A 243 4.80 -2.87 -14.39
CA MET A 243 3.46 -2.27 -14.44
C MET A 243 3.02 -1.71 -13.07
N ARG A 244 3.35 -2.39 -11.97
CA ARG A 244 3.02 -1.92 -10.61
C ARG A 244 3.77 -0.64 -10.27
N PHE A 245 5.07 -0.59 -10.58
CA PHE A 245 5.89 0.60 -10.40
C PHE A 245 5.37 1.76 -11.24
N HIS A 246 5.04 1.56 -12.51
CA HIS A 246 4.49 2.63 -13.34
C HIS A 246 3.10 3.10 -12.86
N ARG A 247 2.23 2.17 -12.43
CA ARG A 247 0.94 2.52 -11.81
C ARG A 247 1.17 3.36 -10.55
N TRP A 248 2.12 2.97 -9.70
CA TRP A 248 2.48 3.72 -8.49
C TRP A 248 3.09 5.10 -8.81
N ALA A 249 4.00 5.19 -9.78
CA ALA A 249 4.56 6.47 -10.23
C ALA A 249 3.46 7.39 -10.79
N THR A 250 2.50 6.84 -11.51
CA THR A 250 1.32 7.59 -12.00
C THR A 250 0.47 8.08 -10.82
N PHE A 251 0.21 7.23 -9.82
CA PHE A 251 -0.48 7.63 -8.59
C PHE A 251 0.25 8.79 -7.88
N MET A 252 1.56 8.67 -7.68
CA MET A 252 2.37 9.72 -7.05
C MET A 252 2.35 11.02 -7.84
N GLN A 253 2.39 10.97 -9.17
CA GLN A 253 2.24 12.14 -10.02
C GLN A 253 0.91 12.87 -9.76
N HIS A 254 -0.20 12.14 -9.63
CA HIS A 254 -1.52 12.73 -9.37
C HIS A 254 -1.62 13.29 -7.93
N GLU A 255 -1.01 12.65 -6.93
CA GLU A 255 -0.91 13.19 -5.55
C GLU A 255 -0.06 14.48 -5.50
N ILE A 256 1.04 14.55 -6.27
CA ILE A 256 1.86 15.76 -6.39
C ILE A 256 1.06 16.89 -7.05
N ILE A 257 0.31 16.59 -8.12
CA ILE A 257 -0.61 17.56 -8.75
C ILE A 257 -1.62 18.09 -7.74
N TYR A 258 -2.21 17.20 -6.93
CA TYR A 258 -3.11 17.61 -5.85
C TYR A 258 -2.42 18.55 -4.86
N ALA A 259 -1.26 18.16 -4.34
CA ALA A 259 -0.53 18.93 -3.33
C ALA A 259 -0.14 20.33 -3.83
N LEU A 260 0.36 20.43 -5.07
CA LEU A 260 0.90 21.66 -5.63
C LEU A 260 -0.18 22.59 -6.21
N LEU A 261 -1.23 22.05 -6.83
CA LEU A 261 -2.17 22.83 -7.65
C LEU A 261 -3.59 22.93 -7.06
N ILE A 262 -4.00 21.95 -6.26
CA ILE A 262 -5.39 21.85 -5.75
C ILE A 262 -5.47 22.19 -4.27
N ARG A 263 -4.61 21.62 -3.43
CA ARG A 263 -4.51 21.93 -2.01
C ARG A 263 -3.85 23.30 -1.76
N GLY A 264 -2.94 23.71 -2.64
CA GLY A 264 -2.17 24.94 -2.51
C GLY A 264 -3.05 26.20 -2.49
N SER A 265 -2.54 27.29 -1.88
CA SER A 265 -3.23 28.58 -1.86
C SER A 265 -3.59 29.04 -3.29
N PRO A 266 -4.78 29.64 -3.52
CA PRO A 266 -5.13 30.25 -4.80
C PRO A 266 -4.09 31.28 -5.29
N LYS A 267 -3.29 31.85 -4.37
CA LYS A 267 -2.19 32.80 -4.64
C LYS A 267 -0.81 32.13 -4.85
N SER A 268 -0.75 30.79 -4.89
CA SER A 268 0.51 30.05 -5.08
C SER A 268 1.18 30.44 -6.40
N PHE A 269 2.50 30.72 -6.33
CA PHE A 269 3.32 30.99 -7.50
C PHE A 269 3.24 29.85 -8.54
N THR A 270 3.23 28.59 -8.08
CA THR A 270 3.12 27.41 -8.95
C THR A 270 1.84 27.43 -9.79
N ARG A 271 0.72 27.80 -9.19
CA ARG A 271 -0.59 27.88 -9.87
C ARG A 271 -0.62 29.01 -10.88
N TRP A 272 -0.10 30.18 -10.52
CA TRP A 272 0.05 31.30 -11.44
C TRP A 272 0.95 30.93 -12.63
N TRP A 273 2.09 30.28 -12.37
CA TRP A 273 3.02 29.82 -13.40
C TRP A 273 2.37 28.79 -14.33
N CYS A 274 1.67 27.78 -13.78
CA CYS A 274 0.90 26.83 -14.60
C CYS A 274 -0.14 27.53 -15.46
N MET A 275 -0.90 28.49 -14.91
CA MET A 275 -1.85 29.28 -15.70
C MET A 275 -1.16 30.02 -16.85
N LYS A 276 0.05 30.57 -16.63
CA LYS A 276 0.82 31.23 -17.68
C LYS A 276 1.32 30.28 -18.75
N VAL A 277 1.81 29.10 -18.37
CA VAL A 277 2.22 28.05 -19.33
C VAL A 277 1.04 27.63 -20.21
N LEU A 278 -0.14 27.40 -19.61
CA LEU A 278 -1.34 27.01 -20.36
C LEU A 278 -1.88 28.14 -21.24
N GLN A 279 -1.81 29.39 -20.76
CA GLN A 279 -2.16 30.57 -21.58
C GLN A 279 -1.23 30.70 -22.78
N ASN A 280 0.09 30.58 -22.59
CA ASN A 280 1.04 30.65 -23.69
C ASN A 280 0.80 29.52 -24.70
N TYR A 281 0.61 28.28 -24.22
CA TYR A 281 0.26 27.15 -25.08
C TYR A 281 -1.00 27.42 -25.93
N LEU A 282 -2.05 27.98 -25.32
CA LEU A 282 -3.25 28.40 -26.04
C LEU A 282 -2.91 29.44 -27.12
N MET A 283 -2.21 30.52 -26.76
CA MET A 283 -1.88 31.62 -27.68
C MET A 283 -0.97 31.18 -28.84
N ASP A 284 -0.06 30.25 -28.59
CA ASP A 284 0.90 29.74 -29.58
C ASP A 284 0.24 28.76 -30.58
N THR A 285 -0.89 28.14 -30.21
CA THR A 285 -1.53 27.08 -31.02
C THR A 285 -2.72 27.58 -31.82
N VAL A 286 -3.49 28.54 -31.27
CA VAL A 286 -4.77 28.96 -31.86
C VAL A 286 -4.65 30.33 -32.56
N PRO A 287 -5.44 30.60 -33.63
CA PRO A 287 -5.48 31.90 -34.26
C PRO A 287 -5.80 33.04 -33.28
N SER A 288 -5.23 34.23 -33.54
CA SER A 288 -5.30 35.39 -32.64
C SER A 288 -6.73 35.87 -32.36
N GLU A 289 -7.66 35.64 -33.29
CA GLU A 289 -9.09 35.95 -33.13
C GLU A 289 -9.79 35.16 -32.01
N TYR A 290 -9.26 34.00 -31.63
CA TYR A 290 -9.81 33.15 -30.58
C TYR A 290 -9.13 33.34 -29.21
N HIS A 291 -8.03 34.09 -29.14
CA HIS A 291 -7.24 34.29 -27.91
C HIS A 291 -8.10 34.78 -26.74
N GLU A 292 -8.89 35.83 -26.96
CA GLU A 292 -9.76 36.38 -25.92
C GLU A 292 -10.93 35.43 -25.61
N ARG A 293 -11.53 34.81 -26.63
CA ARG A 293 -12.72 33.95 -26.49
C ARG A 293 -12.44 32.64 -25.76
N LEU A 294 -11.23 32.10 -25.90
CA LEU A 294 -10.81 30.84 -25.28
C LEU A 294 -10.09 31.00 -23.94
N THR A 295 -9.74 32.23 -23.54
CA THR A 295 -9.07 32.45 -22.24
C THR A 295 -10.08 32.31 -21.08
N PRO A 296 -9.94 31.31 -20.18
CA PRO A 296 -10.88 31.12 -19.08
C PRO A 296 -10.80 32.23 -18.04
N ARG A 297 -11.97 32.72 -17.59
CA ARG A 297 -12.10 33.79 -16.58
C ARG A 297 -12.34 33.28 -15.15
N TYR A 298 -12.23 31.98 -14.93
CA TYR A 298 -12.41 31.35 -13.62
C TYR A 298 -11.11 30.69 -13.13
N PRO A 299 -10.93 30.48 -11.81
CA PRO A 299 -9.69 29.95 -11.26
C PRO A 299 -9.36 28.54 -11.78
N PHE A 300 -8.08 28.29 -12.08
CA PHE A 300 -7.57 26.99 -12.52
C PHE A 300 -8.01 25.82 -11.60
N GLY A 301 -8.46 24.70 -12.14
CA GLY A 301 -8.92 23.56 -11.33
C GLY A 301 -10.26 23.72 -10.61
N CYS A 302 -11.00 24.84 -10.77
CA CYS A 302 -12.40 24.91 -10.32
C CYS A 302 -13.30 23.88 -11.04
N LYS A 303 -12.98 23.60 -12.31
CA LYS A 303 -13.52 22.47 -13.08
C LYS A 303 -12.42 21.45 -13.31
N ARG A 304 -12.79 20.21 -13.63
CA ARG A 304 -11.82 19.26 -14.22
C ARG A 304 -11.22 19.91 -15.46
N PHE A 305 -9.91 19.88 -15.56
CA PHE A 305 -9.21 20.39 -16.72
C PHE A 305 -9.40 19.45 -17.92
N VAL A 306 -9.31 19.98 -19.13
CA VAL A 306 -9.50 19.20 -20.36
C VAL A 306 -8.14 18.98 -21.01
N ILE A 307 -7.90 17.78 -21.52
CA ILE A 307 -6.69 17.46 -22.28
C ILE A 307 -6.95 17.80 -23.75
N ASP A 308 -6.02 18.50 -24.38
CA ASP A 308 -6.09 18.77 -25.80
C ASP A 308 -5.89 17.47 -26.59
N SER A 309 -6.89 17.15 -27.41
CA SER A 309 -6.92 16.03 -28.35
C SER A 309 -6.75 16.50 -29.80
N GLY A 310 -6.13 17.67 -30.01
CA GLY A 310 -6.00 18.33 -31.31
C GLY A 310 -7.08 19.39 -31.57
N TYR A 311 -7.82 19.80 -30.56
CA TYR A 311 -8.89 20.80 -30.64
C TYR A 311 -8.35 22.19 -30.97
N LEU A 312 -7.27 22.61 -30.30
CA LEU A 312 -6.71 23.94 -30.55
C LEU A 312 -6.14 24.03 -31.96
N ASP A 313 -5.45 22.98 -32.41
CA ASP A 313 -4.94 22.88 -33.78
C ASP A 313 -6.07 22.86 -34.82
N ALA A 314 -7.14 22.11 -34.55
CA ALA A 314 -8.30 22.01 -35.44
C ALA A 314 -9.01 23.35 -35.68
N LEU A 315 -8.86 24.35 -34.80
CA LEU A 315 -9.41 25.70 -35.01
C LEU A 315 -8.65 26.51 -36.08
N ASN A 316 -7.49 26.03 -36.55
CA ASN A 316 -6.81 26.61 -37.72
C ASN A 316 -7.43 26.17 -39.05
N ARG A 317 -8.36 25.20 -39.03
CA ARG A 317 -8.97 24.67 -40.25
C ARG A 317 -10.11 25.59 -40.72
N PRO A 318 -10.24 25.85 -42.04
CA PRO A 318 -11.22 26.80 -42.57
C PRO A 318 -12.68 26.33 -42.40
N ASN A 319 -12.90 25.04 -42.15
CA ASN A 319 -14.20 24.42 -41.93
C ASN A 319 -14.59 24.32 -40.45
N ASN A 320 -13.83 24.93 -39.53
CA ASN A 320 -14.09 24.87 -38.09
C ASN A 320 -14.11 26.28 -37.48
N ASP A 321 -15.22 26.65 -36.85
CA ASP A 321 -15.42 27.96 -36.22
C ASP A 321 -15.88 27.84 -34.76
N LEU A 322 -15.58 28.87 -33.96
CA LEU A 322 -15.94 28.99 -32.56
C LEU A 322 -16.86 30.19 -32.32
N ASN A 323 -18.11 29.89 -31.98
CA ASN A 323 -19.09 30.88 -31.56
C ASN A 323 -19.22 30.93 -30.04
N CYS A 324 -18.94 32.12 -29.45
CA CYS A 324 -19.09 32.39 -28.01
C CYS A 324 -20.21 33.40 -27.71
N ASP A 325 -21.11 33.67 -28.66
CA ASP A 325 -22.12 34.72 -28.55
C ASP A 325 -23.37 34.29 -27.75
N GLY A 326 -23.47 33.00 -27.48
CA GLY A 326 -24.61 32.40 -26.80
C GLY A 326 -25.80 32.16 -27.72
N ILE A 327 -26.64 31.19 -27.33
CA ILE A 327 -27.81 30.76 -28.08
C ILE A 327 -29.04 31.51 -27.56
N ALA A 328 -29.79 32.15 -28.46
CA ALA A 328 -31.06 32.80 -28.13
C ALA A 328 -32.24 31.84 -28.30
N LYS A 329 -32.30 31.11 -29.41
CA LYS A 329 -33.29 30.06 -29.66
C LYS A 329 -32.85 29.12 -30.77
N ILE A 330 -33.38 27.90 -30.72
CA ILE A 330 -33.39 26.98 -31.86
C ILE A 330 -34.47 27.37 -32.85
N THR A 331 -34.13 27.31 -34.13
CA THR A 331 -35.01 27.55 -35.29
C THR A 331 -35.16 26.26 -36.11
N GLU A 332 -36.07 26.26 -37.08
CA GLU A 332 -36.29 25.09 -37.95
C GLU A 332 -35.05 24.63 -38.71
N LYS A 333 -34.21 25.58 -39.11
CA LYS A 333 -33.03 25.36 -39.95
C LYS A 333 -31.69 25.49 -39.22
N GLY A 334 -31.69 25.77 -37.91
CA GLY A 334 -30.44 25.99 -37.17
C GLY A 334 -30.61 26.83 -35.90
N ILE A 335 -29.65 27.70 -35.62
CA ILE A 335 -29.49 28.38 -34.32
C ILE A 335 -29.47 29.89 -34.51
N LEU A 336 -30.29 30.63 -33.74
CA LEU A 336 -30.21 32.07 -33.62
C LEU A 336 -29.32 32.43 -32.42
N THR A 337 -28.24 33.18 -32.66
CA THR A 337 -27.35 33.66 -31.60
C THR A 337 -27.98 34.81 -30.82
N LYS A 338 -27.47 35.13 -29.62
CA LYS A 338 -27.94 36.30 -28.85
C LYS A 338 -27.55 37.64 -29.49
N LYS A 339 -26.60 37.64 -30.45
CA LYS A 339 -26.27 38.82 -31.26
C LYS A 339 -27.23 39.03 -32.43
N GLY A 340 -28.09 38.06 -32.72
CA GLY A 340 -29.07 38.13 -33.80
C GLY A 340 -28.64 37.42 -35.09
N ASP A 341 -27.48 36.76 -35.11
CA ASP A 341 -27.02 36.00 -36.27
C ASP A 341 -27.78 34.69 -36.38
N HIS A 342 -28.32 34.40 -37.56
CA HIS A 342 -28.98 33.13 -37.83
C HIS A 342 -28.02 32.21 -38.58
N LEU A 343 -27.57 31.17 -37.90
CA LEU A 343 -26.66 30.15 -38.43
C LEU A 343 -27.45 28.90 -38.77
N GLU A 344 -27.38 28.47 -40.03
CA GLU A 344 -28.06 27.28 -40.51
C GLU A 344 -27.20 26.03 -40.33
N PHE A 345 -27.82 24.93 -39.91
CA PHE A 345 -27.17 23.65 -39.65
C PHE A 345 -28.02 22.49 -40.16
N ASP A 346 -27.35 21.45 -40.61
CA ASP A 346 -27.99 20.20 -41.03
C ASP A 346 -28.04 19.20 -39.87
N VAL A 347 -27.11 19.30 -38.91
CA VAL A 347 -27.06 18.43 -37.71
C VAL A 347 -26.72 19.26 -36.47
N ILE A 348 -27.37 18.97 -35.33
CA ILE A 348 -27.02 19.55 -34.02
C ILE A 348 -26.60 18.44 -33.04
N ILE A 349 -25.35 18.51 -32.59
CA ILE A 349 -24.80 17.60 -31.59
C ILE A 349 -24.71 18.31 -30.24
N GLN A 350 -25.32 17.70 -29.23
CA GLN A 350 -25.35 18.23 -27.86
C GLN A 350 -24.23 17.58 -27.04
N ALA A 351 -23.21 18.36 -26.70
CA ALA A 351 -22.13 18.01 -25.77
C ALA A 351 -22.32 18.75 -24.43
N THR A 352 -23.55 18.70 -23.92
CA THR A 352 -24.07 19.55 -22.84
C THR A 352 -23.94 18.96 -21.43
N GLY A 353 -23.28 17.81 -21.31
CA GLY A 353 -22.96 17.16 -20.04
C GLY A 353 -24.06 16.24 -19.54
N PHE A 354 -24.12 16.06 -18.21
CA PHE A 354 -24.98 15.07 -17.56
C PHE A 354 -25.69 15.69 -16.35
N VAL A 355 -26.83 15.09 -15.97
CA VAL A 355 -27.55 15.36 -14.72
C VAL A 355 -26.87 14.59 -13.59
N VAL A 356 -26.60 15.24 -12.46
CA VAL A 356 -25.73 14.71 -11.40
C VAL A 356 -26.29 14.88 -9.98
N ASP A 357 -27.39 15.61 -9.85
CA ASP A 357 -28.08 15.92 -8.60
C ASP A 357 -29.39 15.12 -8.40
N GLU A 358 -29.74 14.27 -9.36
CA GLU A 358 -30.91 13.39 -9.32
C GLU A 358 -30.48 11.91 -9.27
N TYR A 359 -31.20 11.12 -8.48
CA TYR A 359 -31.07 9.68 -8.42
C TYR A 359 -32.23 9.02 -9.17
N PRO A 360 -32.00 8.40 -10.34
CA PRO A 360 -33.06 8.08 -11.30
C PRO A 360 -33.90 6.84 -10.97
N ILE A 361 -33.56 6.09 -9.92
CA ILE A 361 -34.24 4.84 -9.55
C ILE A 361 -34.97 5.07 -8.22
N LYS A 362 -36.24 4.66 -8.13
CA LYS A 362 -36.99 4.75 -6.88
C LYS A 362 -36.49 3.68 -5.90
N ILE A 363 -35.58 4.06 -5.01
CA ILE A 363 -35.11 3.22 -3.90
C ILE A 363 -35.78 3.74 -2.63
N VAL A 364 -36.49 2.87 -1.91
CA VAL A 364 -37.19 3.18 -0.66
C VAL A 364 -36.51 2.45 0.49
N GLY A 365 -36.16 3.22 1.52
CA GLY A 365 -35.42 2.77 2.69
C GLY A 365 -36.28 2.21 3.83
N SER A 366 -35.65 1.93 4.98
CA SER A 366 -36.28 1.41 6.20
C SER A 366 -37.31 2.35 6.80
N GLU A 367 -37.16 3.66 6.60
CA GLU A 367 -38.08 4.70 7.09
C GLU A 367 -39.23 5.00 6.10
N GLY A 368 -39.33 4.27 4.98
CA GLY A 368 -40.34 4.51 3.94
C GLY A 368 -40.08 5.75 3.07
N VAL A 369 -38.93 6.39 3.24
CA VAL A 369 -38.49 7.56 2.45
C VAL A 369 -37.76 7.11 1.18
N ALA A 370 -38.05 7.75 0.05
CA ALA A 370 -37.31 7.51 -1.17
C ALA A 370 -35.96 8.24 -1.16
N ILE A 371 -34.91 7.64 -1.74
CA ILE A 371 -33.56 8.21 -1.74
C ILE A 371 -33.49 9.61 -2.36
N GLN A 372 -34.31 9.88 -3.38
CA GLN A 372 -34.38 11.20 -4.00
C GLN A 372 -34.97 12.25 -3.06
N ASP A 373 -35.99 11.89 -2.28
CA ASP A 373 -36.61 12.79 -1.30
C ASP A 373 -35.61 13.13 -0.19
N TYR A 374 -34.89 12.11 0.31
CA TYR A 374 -33.79 12.31 1.25
C TYR A 374 -32.70 13.25 0.67
N PHE A 375 -32.31 13.09 -0.60
CA PHE A 375 -31.35 14.00 -1.23
C PHE A 375 -31.89 15.42 -1.39
N GLN A 376 -33.18 15.60 -1.66
CA GLN A 376 -33.80 16.93 -1.72
C GLN A 376 -33.76 17.63 -0.36
N ASP A 377 -34.12 16.92 0.72
CA ASP A 377 -34.06 17.42 2.09
C ASP A 377 -32.64 17.84 2.49
N GLN A 378 -31.62 17.16 1.96
CA GLN A 378 -30.21 17.47 2.19
C GLN A 378 -29.61 18.52 1.23
N ASN A 379 -30.45 19.19 0.44
CA ASN A 379 -30.08 20.15 -0.62
C ASN A 379 -29.09 19.58 -1.64
N GLY A 380 -29.25 18.31 -1.99
CA GLY A 380 -28.49 17.57 -3.00
C GLY A 380 -27.96 16.23 -2.50
N PRO A 381 -27.44 15.38 -3.42
CA PRO A 381 -26.94 14.05 -3.06
C PRO A 381 -25.96 14.06 -1.88
N THR A 382 -26.25 13.23 -0.89
CA THR A 382 -25.57 13.22 0.42
C THR A 382 -25.43 11.79 0.90
N ALA A 383 -24.22 11.39 1.27
CA ALA A 383 -23.96 10.03 1.73
C ALA A 383 -22.81 10.02 2.75
N TYR A 384 -22.80 9.04 3.65
CA TYR A 384 -21.65 8.82 4.51
C TYR A 384 -20.52 8.18 3.71
N LYS A 385 -19.34 8.82 3.73
CA LYS A 385 -18.17 8.48 2.89
C LYS A 385 -18.51 8.31 1.41
N GLY A 386 -19.54 9.00 0.92
CA GLY A 386 -20.02 8.90 -0.46
C GLY A 386 -20.55 7.52 -0.87
N THR A 387 -20.70 6.58 0.08
CA THR A 387 -20.88 5.16 -0.23
C THR A 387 -22.16 4.57 0.35
N VAL A 388 -22.58 4.99 1.56
CA VAL A 388 -23.80 4.48 2.21
C VAL A 388 -24.71 5.64 2.62
N VAL A 389 -26.02 5.40 2.67
CA VAL A 389 -27.04 6.43 2.93
C VAL A 389 -27.82 6.04 4.19
N PRO A 390 -28.02 6.94 5.16
CA PRO A 390 -28.82 6.65 6.36
C PRO A 390 -30.28 6.40 5.98
N GLY A 391 -30.96 5.48 6.66
CA GLY A 391 -32.28 5.01 6.27
C GLY A 391 -32.29 3.96 5.14
N PHE A 392 -31.13 3.55 4.58
CA PHE A 392 -31.06 2.56 3.49
C PHE A 392 -30.16 1.37 3.86
N PRO A 393 -30.65 0.39 4.63
CA PRO A 393 -29.86 -0.76 5.06
C PRO A 393 -29.31 -1.55 3.87
N ASN A 394 -28.07 -2.04 3.95
CA ASN A 394 -27.43 -2.86 2.91
C ASN A 394 -27.46 -2.26 1.47
N PHE A 395 -27.64 -0.95 1.34
CA PHE A 395 -27.59 -0.25 0.07
C PHE A 395 -26.29 0.55 -0.05
N PHE A 396 -25.57 0.33 -1.14
CA PHE A 396 -24.26 0.93 -1.37
C PHE A 396 -24.25 1.63 -2.72
N ILE A 397 -23.76 2.87 -2.78
CA ILE A 397 -23.54 3.61 -4.02
C ILE A 397 -22.05 3.56 -4.33
N THR A 398 -21.68 3.02 -5.49
CA THR A 398 -20.31 3.19 -6.01
C THR A 398 -20.22 4.42 -6.90
N PHE A 399 -19.15 5.18 -6.72
CA PHE A 399 -18.93 6.53 -7.22
C PHE A 399 -20.08 7.48 -6.88
N GLY A 400 -20.51 7.42 -5.61
CA GLY A 400 -21.56 8.28 -5.05
C GLY A 400 -21.08 9.69 -4.69
N PRO A 401 -21.86 10.42 -3.89
CA PRO A 401 -21.60 11.82 -3.59
C PRO A 401 -20.21 12.09 -3.01
N ASN A 402 -19.62 13.23 -3.38
CA ASN A 402 -18.33 13.71 -2.89
C ASN A 402 -17.14 12.75 -3.09
N LEU A 403 -17.16 11.86 -4.10
CA LEU A 403 -16.05 10.93 -4.40
C LEU A 403 -15.30 11.23 -5.70
N THR A 404 -15.66 12.30 -6.41
CA THR A 404 -14.91 12.75 -7.59
C THR A 404 -13.64 13.47 -7.12
N THR A 405 -12.49 12.81 -7.24
CA THR A 405 -11.20 13.40 -6.84
C THR A 405 -10.77 14.57 -7.73
N GLY A 406 -11.31 14.69 -8.95
CA GLY A 406 -11.01 15.79 -9.89
C GLY A 406 -9.60 15.75 -10.49
N HIS A 407 -8.64 15.13 -9.81
CA HIS A 407 -7.23 14.97 -10.18
C HIS A 407 -6.76 13.53 -10.21
N GLY A 408 -7.65 12.57 -9.97
CA GLY A 408 -7.32 11.16 -9.81
C GLY A 408 -8.13 10.24 -10.73
N SER A 409 -7.88 8.94 -10.60
CA SER A 409 -8.58 7.90 -11.34
C SER A 409 -9.87 7.49 -10.65
N VAL A 410 -10.97 7.42 -11.40
CA VAL A 410 -12.24 6.86 -10.92
C VAL A 410 -12.10 5.37 -10.58
N VAL A 411 -11.23 4.64 -11.29
CA VAL A 411 -10.96 3.23 -11.03
C VAL A 411 -10.37 3.03 -9.64
N PHE A 412 -9.42 3.89 -9.24
CA PHE A 412 -8.87 3.89 -7.88
C PHE A 412 -9.97 4.11 -6.83
N THR A 413 -10.89 5.04 -7.11
CA THR A 413 -12.03 5.33 -6.22
C THR A 413 -12.97 4.12 -6.10
N HIS A 414 -13.30 3.47 -7.22
CA HIS A 414 -14.10 2.25 -7.23
C HIS A 414 -13.43 1.11 -6.47
N GLU A 415 -12.11 0.90 -6.60
CA GLU A 415 -11.38 -0.14 -5.87
C GLU A 415 -11.36 0.12 -4.35
N ALA A 416 -11.18 1.38 -3.94
CA ALA A 416 -11.25 1.76 -2.54
C ALA A 416 -12.66 1.53 -1.96
N GLN A 417 -13.71 1.94 -2.69
CA GLN A 417 -15.08 1.67 -2.29
C GLN A 417 -15.43 0.18 -2.31
N ALA A 418 -14.98 -0.58 -3.30
CA ALA A 418 -15.25 -2.01 -3.36
C ALA A 418 -14.62 -2.74 -2.16
N THR A 419 -13.44 -2.29 -1.70
CA THR A 419 -12.83 -2.75 -0.44
C THR A 419 -13.74 -2.47 0.77
N TYR A 420 -14.31 -1.28 0.85
CA TYR A 420 -15.24 -0.88 1.90
C TYR A 420 -16.54 -1.71 1.88
N ILE A 421 -17.19 -1.77 0.72
CA ILE A 421 -18.47 -2.45 0.47
C ILE A 421 -18.32 -3.94 0.75
N THR A 422 -17.22 -4.56 0.31
CA THR A 422 -16.95 -5.98 0.56
C THR A 422 -16.87 -6.30 2.06
N GLN A 423 -16.25 -5.44 2.87
CA GLN A 423 -16.19 -5.63 4.32
C GLN A 423 -17.56 -5.47 4.99
N MET A 424 -18.38 -4.53 4.51
CA MET A 424 -19.76 -4.36 4.98
C MET A 424 -20.65 -5.55 4.61
N LEU A 425 -20.47 -6.10 3.41
CA LEU A 425 -21.26 -7.22 2.90
C LEU A 425 -20.83 -8.57 3.47
N GLU A 426 -19.56 -8.76 3.85
CA GLU A 426 -19.05 -10.01 4.40
C GLU A 426 -19.97 -10.63 5.48
N PRO A 427 -20.34 -9.92 6.56
CA PRO A 427 -21.25 -10.47 7.56
C PRO A 427 -22.64 -10.82 7.03
N VAL A 428 -23.17 -10.05 6.07
CA VAL A 428 -24.49 -10.30 5.47
C VAL A 428 -24.45 -11.57 4.62
N VAL A 429 -23.48 -11.68 3.72
CA VAL A 429 -23.38 -12.82 2.79
C VAL A 429 -22.94 -14.11 3.45
N LYS A 430 -22.21 -14.02 4.59
CA LYS A 430 -21.87 -15.19 5.43
C LYS A 430 -22.98 -15.55 6.43
N GLY A 431 -24.07 -14.80 6.47
CA GLY A 431 -25.20 -15.05 7.39
C GLY A 431 -24.89 -14.80 8.86
N PHE A 432 -23.92 -13.92 9.15
CA PHE A 432 -23.59 -13.47 10.50
C PHE A 432 -24.34 -12.21 10.95
N ALA A 433 -24.98 -11.51 10.01
CA ALA A 433 -25.87 -10.38 10.24
C ALA A 433 -26.93 -10.35 9.12
N SER A 434 -28.06 -9.70 9.38
CA SER A 434 -29.11 -9.49 8.38
C SER A 434 -28.87 -8.18 7.61
N SER A 435 -28.58 -7.10 8.34
CA SER A 435 -28.37 -5.79 7.73
C SER A 435 -27.47 -4.88 8.56
N PHE A 436 -26.94 -3.86 7.87
CA PHE A 436 -26.28 -2.71 8.48
C PHE A 436 -26.85 -1.42 7.89
N GLU A 437 -27.11 -0.45 8.75
CA GLU A 437 -27.59 0.88 8.40
C GLU A 437 -26.72 1.95 9.08
N VAL A 438 -26.28 2.97 8.34
CA VAL A 438 -25.47 4.05 8.92
C VAL A 438 -26.36 5.04 9.66
N SER A 439 -25.90 5.58 10.79
CA SER A 439 -26.65 6.60 11.52
C SER A 439 -26.71 7.93 10.76
N HIS A 440 -27.83 8.64 10.90
CA HIS A 440 -27.96 10.04 10.44
C HIS A 440 -26.86 10.93 11.02
N SER A 441 -26.61 10.85 12.34
CA SER A 441 -25.61 11.67 13.02
C SER A 441 -24.17 11.51 12.47
N ALA A 442 -23.77 10.29 12.10
CA ALA A 442 -22.47 10.04 11.50
C ALA A 442 -22.39 10.58 10.07
N THR A 443 -23.49 10.47 9.33
CA THR A 443 -23.64 11.02 7.98
C THR A 443 -23.56 12.55 8.00
N ASP A 444 -24.27 13.20 8.91
CA ASP A 444 -24.28 14.66 9.05
C ASP A 444 -22.90 15.20 9.44
N SER A 445 -22.29 14.58 10.46
CA SER A 445 -20.94 14.96 10.92
C SER A 445 -19.89 14.81 9.82
N TRP A 446 -20.01 13.76 9.00
CA TRP A 446 -19.16 13.55 7.84
C TRP A 446 -19.36 14.64 6.79
N ASN A 447 -20.61 14.90 6.41
CA ASN A 447 -20.94 15.86 5.35
C ASN A 447 -20.61 17.29 5.75
N LEU A 448 -20.82 17.69 7.01
CA LEU A 448 -20.37 18.99 7.52
C LEU A 448 -18.87 19.19 7.31
N ARG A 449 -18.06 18.17 7.61
CA ARG A 449 -16.59 18.20 7.41
C ARG A 449 -16.20 18.32 5.93
N VAL A 450 -16.91 17.58 5.06
CA VAL A 450 -16.69 17.65 3.60
C VAL A 450 -17.02 19.05 3.09
N GLN A 451 -18.19 19.59 3.46
CA GLN A 451 -18.64 20.90 2.99
C GLN A 451 -17.77 22.04 3.53
N ASP A 452 -17.37 21.98 4.80
CA ASP A 452 -16.41 22.93 5.38
C ASP A 452 -15.11 22.96 4.55
N LYS A 453 -14.56 21.79 4.24
CA LYS A 453 -13.33 21.70 3.44
C LYS A 453 -13.50 22.21 2.01
N ILE A 454 -14.63 21.89 1.37
CA ILE A 454 -14.92 22.35 0.01
C ILE A 454 -15.15 23.86 -0.03
N SER A 455 -15.79 24.44 0.99
CA SER A 455 -16.18 25.85 1.01
C SER A 455 -15.00 26.80 0.76
N GLY A 456 -13.84 26.50 1.36
CA GLY A 456 -12.59 27.27 1.20
C GLY A 456 -11.76 26.93 -0.04
N SER A 457 -12.24 26.06 -0.93
CA SER A 457 -11.51 25.59 -2.09
C SER A 457 -11.83 26.39 -3.37
N VAL A 458 -11.14 26.06 -4.46
CA VAL A 458 -11.39 26.66 -5.78
C VAL A 458 -12.64 26.12 -6.45
N TRP A 459 -13.16 24.96 -6.01
CA TRP A 459 -14.36 24.30 -6.58
C TRP A 459 -15.66 25.04 -6.30
N THR A 460 -15.63 26.08 -5.47
CA THR A 460 -16.79 26.94 -5.17
C THR A 460 -16.78 28.25 -5.94
N GLN A 461 -15.71 28.54 -6.69
CA GLN A 461 -15.46 29.84 -7.32
C GLN A 461 -15.92 29.89 -8.79
N CYS A 462 -16.65 28.87 -9.27
CA CYS A 462 -17.23 28.85 -10.61
C CYS A 462 -18.49 27.96 -10.67
N GLN A 463 -19.30 28.18 -11.72
CA GLN A 463 -20.40 27.28 -12.05
C GLN A 463 -19.85 25.97 -12.61
N SER A 464 -20.23 24.84 -12.02
CA SER A 464 -19.78 23.51 -12.46
C SER A 464 -20.80 22.46 -12.07
N TRP A 465 -20.79 21.33 -12.79
CA TRP A 465 -21.62 20.17 -12.45
C TRP A 465 -21.26 19.59 -11.07
N TYR A 466 -20.14 19.98 -10.47
CA TYR A 466 -19.84 19.58 -9.09
C TYR A 466 -20.85 20.09 -8.06
N ARG A 467 -21.63 21.11 -8.43
CA ARG A 467 -22.56 21.81 -7.55
C ARG A 467 -23.98 21.50 -7.98
N ALA A 468 -24.85 21.15 -7.03
CA ALA A 468 -26.28 20.98 -7.27
C ALA A 468 -26.86 22.24 -7.92
N GLY A 469 -27.65 22.10 -8.99
CA GLY A 469 -28.10 23.24 -9.80
C GLY A 469 -26.97 24.15 -10.30
N TYR A 470 -25.78 23.59 -10.55
CA TYR A 470 -24.55 24.26 -11.01
C TYR A 470 -23.94 25.32 -10.07
N SER A 471 -24.61 25.66 -8.97
CA SER A 471 -24.24 26.79 -8.10
C SER A 471 -24.51 26.55 -6.61
N GLY A 472 -25.24 25.50 -6.23
CA GLY A 472 -25.56 25.15 -4.86
C GLY A 472 -24.47 24.35 -4.14
N LYS A 473 -24.90 23.44 -3.26
CA LYS A 473 -24.04 22.53 -2.48
C LYS A 473 -23.15 21.73 -3.42
N ASN A 474 -21.88 21.52 -3.05
CA ASN A 474 -20.99 20.66 -3.82
C ASN A 474 -21.25 19.20 -3.45
N THR A 475 -21.78 18.44 -4.41
CA THR A 475 -22.24 17.06 -4.21
C THR A 475 -21.33 16.05 -4.90
N ALA A 476 -20.34 16.51 -5.69
CA ALA A 476 -19.52 15.61 -6.49
C ALA A 476 -18.09 15.45 -5.96
N VAL A 477 -17.46 16.52 -5.47
CA VAL A 477 -15.99 16.54 -5.30
C VAL A 477 -15.56 15.95 -3.97
N TRP A 478 -14.49 15.16 -4.03
CA TRP A 478 -13.70 14.75 -2.88
C TRP A 478 -12.62 15.81 -2.60
N PRO A 479 -12.62 16.49 -1.44
CA PRO A 479 -11.76 17.65 -1.22
C PRO A 479 -10.33 17.29 -0.78
N TRP A 480 -10.05 16.03 -0.47
CA TRP A 480 -8.74 15.57 -0.01
C TRP A 480 -7.96 14.84 -1.11
N SER A 481 -6.81 14.27 -0.74
CA SER A 481 -5.99 13.50 -1.67
C SER A 481 -6.58 12.10 -1.92
N MET A 482 -6.07 11.39 -2.93
CA MET A 482 -6.44 9.99 -3.16
C MET A 482 -5.96 9.09 -2.02
N THR A 483 -4.83 9.40 -1.39
CA THR A 483 -4.36 8.67 -0.20
C THR A 483 -5.37 8.76 0.93
N GLU A 484 -5.92 9.96 1.20
CA GLU A 484 -6.97 10.15 2.19
C GLU A 484 -8.24 9.39 1.81
N LEU A 485 -8.62 9.38 0.51
CA LEU A 485 -9.76 8.60 0.03
C LEU A 485 -9.60 7.11 0.32
N TRP A 486 -8.44 6.55 0.00
CA TRP A 486 -8.12 5.16 0.30
C TRP A 486 -8.15 4.88 1.80
N TRP A 487 -7.55 5.76 2.61
CA TRP A 487 -7.55 5.62 4.06
C TRP A 487 -8.97 5.60 4.63
N GLN A 488 -9.80 6.57 4.24
CA GLN A 488 -11.18 6.69 4.70
C GLN A 488 -12.05 5.50 4.26
N LEU A 489 -11.76 4.88 3.11
CA LEU A 489 -12.50 3.72 2.60
C LEU A 489 -11.82 2.37 2.89
N SER A 490 -10.68 2.37 3.60
CA SER A 490 -9.94 1.13 3.90
C SER A 490 -10.68 0.21 4.87
N ALA A 491 -11.53 0.76 5.75
CA ALA A 491 -12.32 -0.01 6.72
C ALA A 491 -13.60 0.72 7.18
N PRO A 492 -14.70 -0.01 7.45
CA PRO A 492 -15.89 0.54 8.12
C PRO A 492 -15.63 0.96 9.57
N VAL A 493 -16.19 2.10 9.97
CA VAL A 493 -16.26 2.52 11.37
C VAL A 493 -17.55 1.95 11.95
N TRP A 494 -17.49 0.72 12.44
CA TRP A 494 -18.68 -0.06 12.83
C TRP A 494 -19.57 0.60 13.89
N SER A 495 -19.05 1.52 14.72
CA SER A 495 -19.85 2.27 15.69
C SER A 495 -20.80 3.29 15.05
N HIS A 496 -20.63 3.61 13.77
CA HIS A 496 -21.55 4.46 13.03
C HIS A 496 -22.73 3.67 12.43
N TYR A 497 -22.73 2.35 12.59
CA TYR A 497 -23.73 1.48 12.00
C TYR A 497 -24.60 0.83 13.07
N GLN A 498 -25.89 0.77 12.79
CA GLN A 498 -26.84 -0.09 13.48
C GLN A 498 -26.94 -1.39 12.70
N ALA A 499 -27.00 -2.52 13.39
CA ALA A 499 -26.99 -3.83 12.76
C ALA A 499 -28.12 -4.70 13.29
N VAL A 500 -28.74 -5.49 12.42
CA VAL A 500 -29.83 -6.41 12.77
C VAL A 500 -29.32 -7.86 12.74
N GLY A 501 -29.52 -8.60 13.83
CA GLY A 501 -29.12 -10.02 13.96
C GLY A 501 -27.61 -10.24 13.86
N ALA A 502 -26.82 -9.23 14.27
CA ALA A 502 -25.37 -9.20 14.11
C ALA A 502 -24.61 -9.69 15.33
N GLU A 503 -25.24 -10.31 16.33
CA GLU A 503 -24.58 -10.64 17.62
C GLU A 503 -23.38 -11.58 17.41
N ARG A 504 -23.52 -12.52 16.46
CA ARG A 504 -22.44 -13.43 16.06
C ARG A 504 -21.31 -12.69 15.36
N TRP A 505 -21.65 -11.79 14.44
CA TRP A 505 -20.68 -10.93 13.76
C TRP A 505 -19.95 -10.03 14.76
N GLU A 506 -20.67 -9.36 15.65
CA GLU A 506 -20.09 -8.46 16.64
C GLU A 506 -19.19 -9.20 17.61
N ARG A 507 -19.57 -10.40 18.08
CA ARG A 507 -18.69 -11.24 18.89
C ARG A 507 -17.44 -11.60 18.12
N LYS A 508 -17.56 -12.05 16.86
CA LYS A 508 -16.41 -12.38 16.01
C LYS A 508 -15.54 -11.14 15.74
N ARG A 509 -16.14 -9.99 15.47
CA ARG A 509 -15.45 -8.73 15.20
C ARG A 509 -14.77 -8.21 16.45
N ARG A 510 -15.39 -8.26 17.62
CA ARG A 510 -14.78 -7.87 18.90
C ARG A 510 -13.68 -8.84 19.28
N TRP A 511 -13.83 -10.13 18.98
CA TRP A 511 -12.78 -11.12 19.15
C TRP A 511 -11.63 -10.87 18.17
N SER A 512 -11.87 -10.68 16.88
CA SER A 512 -10.84 -10.38 15.89
C SER A 512 -10.23 -8.99 16.06
N ALA A 513 -10.99 -8.01 16.54
CA ALA A 513 -10.47 -6.69 16.91
C ALA A 513 -9.73 -6.76 18.25
N GLY A 514 -10.13 -7.64 19.16
CA GLY A 514 -9.39 -7.96 20.39
C GLY A 514 -8.13 -8.74 20.10
N MET A 515 -8.13 -9.63 19.09
CA MET A 515 -6.95 -10.33 18.57
C MET A 515 -6.09 -9.39 17.75
N LYS A 516 -6.65 -8.49 16.94
CA LYS A 516 -5.88 -7.48 16.19
C LYS A 516 -5.40 -6.38 17.09
N ALA A 517 -6.15 -5.97 18.10
CA ALA A 517 -5.70 -5.05 19.13
C ALA A 517 -4.78 -5.75 20.11
N ALA A 518 -4.88 -7.07 20.32
CA ALA A 518 -3.84 -7.84 20.98
C ALA A 518 -2.64 -7.92 20.06
N GLU A 519 -2.75 -8.24 18.77
CA GLU A 519 -1.65 -8.26 17.80
C GLU A 519 -1.05 -6.88 17.62
N VAL A 520 -1.81 -5.78 17.70
CA VAL A 520 -1.38 -4.38 17.59
C VAL A 520 -1.02 -3.78 18.94
N ALA A 521 -1.47 -4.30 20.08
CA ALA A 521 -0.93 -3.98 21.42
C ALA A 521 0.21 -4.93 21.80
N ILE A 522 0.38 -6.01 21.05
CA ILE A 522 1.57 -6.81 20.91
C ILE A 522 2.43 -6.08 19.88
N LEU A 523 1.93 -5.52 18.77
CA LEU A 523 2.76 -4.81 17.79
C LEU A 523 3.16 -3.43 18.30
N MET A 524 2.31 -2.72 19.03
CA MET A 524 2.57 -1.47 19.79
C MET A 524 2.92 -1.77 21.25
N GLY A 525 2.85 -3.04 21.66
CA GLY A 525 3.69 -3.58 22.73
C GLY A 525 5.08 -3.61 22.16
N VAL A 526 5.45 -4.58 21.36
CA VAL A 526 6.66 -4.66 20.49
C VAL A 526 7.14 -3.32 19.87
N VAL A 527 6.29 -2.34 19.52
CA VAL A 527 6.66 -0.98 19.02
C VAL A 527 6.57 0.10 20.12
N GLY A 528 5.77 -0.05 21.17
CA GLY A 528 5.64 0.89 22.30
C GLY A 528 6.41 0.45 23.56
N TRP A 529 6.38 -0.82 23.97
CA TRP A 529 7.54 -1.52 24.55
C TRP A 529 8.77 -1.35 23.61
N GLY A 530 8.56 -1.42 22.29
CA GLY A 530 9.45 -0.96 21.19
C GLY A 530 10.04 0.44 21.20
N CYS A 531 9.42 1.38 21.91
CA CYS A 531 9.77 2.81 21.91
C CYS A 531 9.88 3.39 23.32
N ALA A 532 9.37 2.67 24.33
CA ALA A 532 9.45 3.00 25.75
C ALA A 532 10.35 2.02 26.53
N HIS A 533 10.80 0.92 25.90
CA HIS A 533 11.74 -0.05 26.47
C HIS A 533 12.80 -0.57 25.46
N PHE A 534 12.88 -0.05 24.23
CA PHE A 534 14.05 -0.27 23.37
C PHE A 534 15.08 0.79 23.64
N GLU A 535 15.81 0.52 24.70
CA GLU A 535 17.23 0.67 24.57
C GLU A 535 17.78 -0.71 24.17
N ASP A 536 18.20 -0.90 22.92
CA ASP A 536 18.95 -2.11 22.53
C ASP A 536 20.22 -2.17 23.37
N VAL A 537 20.36 -3.27 24.12
CA VAL A 537 21.59 -3.55 24.83
C VAL A 537 22.05 -4.95 24.61
N LEU A 538 22.89 -5.05 23.60
CA LEU A 538 24.10 -5.80 23.79
C LEU A 538 24.97 -4.99 24.77
N GLN A 539 25.45 -5.60 25.85
CA GLN A 539 26.29 -4.94 26.85
C GLN A 539 27.64 -5.62 26.85
N ALA A 540 28.68 -4.91 26.42
CA ALA A 540 30.02 -5.46 26.49
C ALA A 540 30.57 -5.29 27.92
N ALA A 541 31.02 -6.40 28.50
CA ALA A 541 31.80 -6.45 29.73
C ALA A 541 33.17 -7.02 29.36
N THR A 542 34.26 -6.30 29.64
CA THR A 542 35.57 -6.64 29.04
C THR A 542 36.67 -6.79 30.07
N GLY A 543 37.42 -7.87 29.94
CA GLY A 543 38.79 -7.97 30.46
C GLY A 543 39.80 -7.56 29.37
N HIS A 544 40.92 -6.94 29.75
CA HIS A 544 41.96 -6.50 28.81
C HIS A 544 43.30 -7.14 29.17
N VAL A 545 43.96 -7.80 28.22
CA VAL A 545 45.31 -8.38 28.40
C VAL A 545 46.31 -7.73 27.44
N ARG A 546 47.49 -7.38 27.98
CA ARG A 546 48.57 -6.71 27.24
C ARG A 546 49.71 -7.71 26.98
N ILE A 547 49.93 -8.11 25.72
CA ILE A 547 50.98 -9.08 25.37
C ILE A 547 52.14 -8.32 24.73
N VAL A 548 53.34 -8.42 25.31
CA VAL A 548 54.59 -7.89 24.73
C VAL A 548 55.46 -9.08 24.33
N SER A 549 55.75 -9.23 23.04
CA SER A 549 56.64 -10.26 22.49
C SER A 549 57.99 -9.65 22.12
N ASN A 550 59.08 -10.16 22.68
CA ASN A 550 60.43 -9.80 22.27
C ASN A 550 60.85 -10.67 21.08
N SER A 551 60.87 -10.10 19.87
CA SER A 551 61.88 -10.46 18.87
C SER A 551 62.26 -9.22 18.05
N PHE A 552 63.29 -8.53 18.54
CA PHE A 552 64.21 -7.62 17.85
C PHE A 552 63.66 -6.53 16.93
N LEU A 553 63.85 -5.30 17.44
CA LEU A 553 64.11 -4.02 16.78
C LEU A 553 62.90 -3.06 16.62
N ILE A 554 63.00 -1.99 17.42
CA ILE A 554 62.39 -0.65 17.34
C ILE A 554 61.07 -0.46 18.12
N GLU A 555 61.18 0.37 19.17
CA GLU A 555 60.16 1.15 19.91
C GLU A 555 58.79 0.51 20.25
N ASP A 556 58.66 0.07 21.51
CA ASP A 556 57.47 0.15 22.40
C ASP A 556 56.05 -0.17 21.87
N ASP A 557 55.90 -0.99 20.83
CA ASP A 557 54.59 -1.50 20.41
C ASP A 557 54.11 -2.64 21.32
N SER A 558 53.35 -2.30 22.36
CA SER A 558 52.55 -3.26 23.10
C SER A 558 51.26 -3.60 22.35
N PHE A 559 51.08 -4.85 21.93
CA PHE A 559 49.81 -5.33 21.39
C PHE A 559 48.92 -5.84 22.52
N GLY A 560 47.88 -5.08 22.86
CA GLY A 560 46.75 -5.58 23.64
C GLY A 560 45.73 -6.23 22.70
N PHE A 561 45.04 -7.26 23.18
CA PHE A 561 43.83 -7.76 22.53
C PHE A 561 42.74 -7.86 23.61
N PRO A 562 41.52 -7.36 23.34
CA PRO A 562 40.43 -7.43 24.29
C PRO A 562 39.90 -8.86 24.34
N SER A 563 39.41 -9.30 25.49
CA SER A 563 38.65 -10.53 25.64
C SER A 563 37.29 -10.12 26.17
N THR A 564 36.31 -10.10 25.26
CA THR A 564 35.00 -9.50 25.50
C THR A 564 33.97 -10.56 25.85
N ALA A 565 33.20 -10.28 26.91
CA ALA A 565 31.97 -10.99 27.23
C ALA A 565 30.79 -10.13 26.82
N PHE A 566 29.70 -10.77 26.37
CA PHE A 566 28.48 -10.08 25.97
C PHE A 566 27.34 -10.47 26.89
N LEU A 567 26.73 -9.46 27.50
CA LEU A 567 25.48 -9.61 28.22
C LEU A 567 24.33 -9.34 27.24
N LEU A 568 23.48 -10.36 27.04
CA LEU A 568 22.23 -10.30 26.31
C LEU A 568 21.08 -10.43 27.30
N ARG A 569 20.02 -9.65 27.08
CA ARG A 569 18.79 -9.75 27.85
C ARG A 569 17.63 -10.06 26.92
N HIS A 570 16.93 -11.16 27.19
CA HIS A 570 15.76 -11.53 26.42
C HIS A 570 14.66 -10.51 26.65
N SER A 571 14.17 -9.94 25.56
CA SER A 571 13.18 -8.88 25.55
C SER A 571 11.90 -9.26 26.32
N GLU A 572 11.35 -10.44 26.07
CA GLU A 572 10.02 -10.79 26.57
C GLU A 572 10.01 -11.43 27.96
N THR A 573 11.10 -12.11 28.33
CA THR A 573 11.16 -12.96 29.53
C THR A 573 12.07 -12.37 30.59
N ASP A 574 12.79 -11.29 30.26
CA ASP A 574 13.86 -10.69 31.07
C ASP A 574 15.02 -11.65 31.40
N THR A 575 15.05 -12.80 30.72
CA THR A 575 16.10 -13.80 30.89
C THR A 575 17.45 -13.18 30.56
N THR A 576 18.40 -13.35 31.46
CA THR A 576 19.76 -12.83 31.31
C THR A 576 20.71 -13.91 30.81
N PHE A 577 21.35 -13.62 29.68
CA PHE A 577 22.23 -14.54 28.96
C PHE A 577 23.61 -13.90 28.80
N VAL A 578 24.63 -14.50 29.42
CA VAL A 578 26.01 -14.06 29.28
C VAL A 578 26.73 -14.98 28.29
N LEU A 579 27.26 -14.41 27.21
CA LEU A 579 28.11 -15.08 26.24
C LEU A 579 29.58 -14.82 26.57
N ASP A 580 30.30 -15.90 26.82
CA ASP A 580 31.67 -15.95 27.32
C ASP A 580 31.86 -15.17 28.64
N LEU A 581 32.96 -15.45 29.31
CA LEU A 581 33.28 -14.86 30.62
C LEU A 581 34.64 -14.14 30.62
N GLY A 582 35.29 -14.10 29.46
CA GLY A 582 36.62 -13.55 29.26
C GLY A 582 37.71 -14.34 29.98
N ILE A 583 38.71 -13.63 30.52
CA ILE A 583 39.87 -14.26 31.21
C ILE A 583 39.61 -14.34 32.72
N HIS A 584 40.00 -15.46 33.33
CA HIS A 584 39.93 -15.64 34.78
C HIS A 584 40.83 -14.61 35.50
N LYS A 585 40.26 -13.81 36.42
CA LYS A 585 41.03 -12.76 37.13
C LYS A 585 42.21 -13.32 37.92
N GLU A 586 41.96 -14.38 38.69
CA GLU A 586 42.99 -15.15 39.40
C GLU A 586 43.60 -16.26 38.52
N TRP A 587 43.93 -15.97 37.26
CA TRP A 587 44.38 -16.98 36.28
C TRP A 587 45.57 -17.82 36.75
N LYS A 588 46.43 -17.28 37.64
CA LYS A 588 47.59 -18.00 38.20
C LYS A 588 47.20 -19.21 39.04
N THR A 589 45.99 -19.23 39.58
CA THR A 589 45.47 -20.29 40.45
C THR A 589 44.20 -20.94 39.90
N GLY A 590 43.46 -20.24 39.04
CA GLY A 590 42.20 -20.72 38.43
C GLY A 590 42.36 -21.42 37.08
N LEU A 591 43.56 -21.46 36.49
CA LEU A 591 43.83 -22.18 35.24
C LEU A 591 44.77 -23.38 35.46
N PRO A 592 44.78 -24.36 34.55
CA PRO A 592 45.70 -25.49 34.62
C PRO A 592 47.17 -25.02 34.63
N PRO A 593 48.07 -25.74 35.33
CA PRO A 593 49.48 -25.34 35.45
C PRO A 593 50.21 -25.16 34.11
N VAL A 594 49.83 -25.93 33.07
CA VAL A 594 50.39 -25.80 31.71
C VAL A 594 50.06 -24.45 31.10
N VAL A 595 48.80 -24.03 31.18
CA VAL A 595 48.34 -22.72 30.68
C VAL A 595 48.97 -21.59 31.49
N VAL A 596 49.05 -21.73 32.82
CA VAL A 596 49.74 -20.75 33.67
C VAL A 596 51.20 -20.59 33.26
N ALA A 597 51.91 -21.69 33.00
CA ALA A 597 53.31 -21.65 32.54
C ALA A 597 53.46 -21.05 31.14
N GLU A 598 52.49 -21.23 30.25
CA GLU A 598 52.45 -20.59 28.93
C GLU A 598 52.20 -19.08 29.04
N LEU A 599 51.21 -18.66 29.84
CA LEU A 599 50.89 -17.26 30.09
C LEU A 599 52.02 -16.53 30.83
N GLN A 600 52.76 -17.20 31.72
CA GLN A 600 53.93 -16.62 32.39
C GLN A 600 55.12 -16.38 31.45
N LYS A 601 55.19 -17.07 30.32
CA LYS A 601 56.18 -16.77 29.26
C LYS A 601 55.81 -15.50 28.50
N LEU A 602 54.56 -15.04 28.61
CA LEU A 602 54.09 -13.77 28.06
C LEU A 602 54.34 -12.66 29.10
N SER A 603 54.89 -11.54 28.65
CA SER A 603 55.58 -10.58 29.53
C SER A 603 54.70 -9.92 30.61
N ARG A 604 53.36 -9.90 30.47
CA ARG A 604 52.43 -9.36 31.50
C ARG A 604 50.94 -9.62 31.23
N VAL A 605 50.33 -10.66 31.83
CA VAL A 605 48.86 -10.85 31.81
C VAL A 605 48.22 -10.16 33.01
N GLU A 606 47.42 -9.12 32.77
CA GLU A 606 46.61 -8.41 33.77
C GLU A 606 45.14 -8.50 33.41
N VAL A 607 44.27 -8.65 34.41
CA VAL A 607 42.80 -8.61 34.22
C VAL A 607 42.25 -7.56 35.18
N PRO A 608 42.21 -6.28 34.78
CA PRO A 608 41.88 -5.18 35.69
C PRO A 608 40.42 -5.22 36.17
N VAL A 609 39.51 -5.69 35.31
CA VAL A 609 38.08 -5.88 35.59
C VAL A 609 37.68 -7.21 34.96
N ASP A 610 36.97 -8.05 35.70
CA ASP A 610 36.38 -9.29 35.19
C ASP A 610 34.89 -9.11 34.91
N VAL A 611 34.27 -10.10 34.26
CA VAL A 611 32.85 -10.04 33.91
C VAL A 611 31.96 -9.82 35.15
N THR A 612 32.30 -10.42 36.29
CA THR A 612 31.53 -10.24 37.54
C THR A 612 31.56 -8.81 38.04
N ALA A 613 32.73 -8.17 38.07
CA ALA A 613 32.86 -6.77 38.46
C ALA A 613 32.20 -5.83 37.44
N CYS A 614 32.19 -6.20 36.15
CA CYS A 614 31.43 -5.47 35.14
C CYS A 614 29.93 -5.56 35.44
N LEU A 615 29.38 -6.75 35.65
CA LEU A 615 27.96 -6.97 35.94
C LEU A 615 27.50 -6.14 37.15
N GLU A 616 28.25 -6.20 38.25
CA GLU A 616 27.97 -5.45 39.48
C GLU A 616 27.96 -3.93 39.25
N LYS A 617 28.87 -3.41 38.42
CA LYS A 617 28.93 -1.98 38.08
C LYS A 617 27.64 -1.48 37.43
N GLY A 618 26.94 -2.32 36.68
CA GLY A 618 25.63 -1.98 36.09
C GLY A 618 24.42 -2.47 36.90
N GLY A 619 24.64 -2.98 38.12
CA GLY A 619 23.58 -3.33 39.05
C GLY A 619 23.00 -4.74 38.90
N LEU A 620 23.75 -5.67 38.27
CA LEU A 620 23.37 -7.07 38.17
C LEU A 620 24.32 -7.95 38.99
N SER A 621 23.78 -8.85 39.82
CA SER A 621 24.59 -9.89 40.47
C SER A 621 24.85 -11.05 39.51
N PRO A 622 26.01 -11.73 39.58
CA PRO A 622 26.21 -13.01 38.89
C PRO A 622 25.13 -14.07 39.22
N SER A 623 24.46 -13.97 40.36
CA SER A 623 23.35 -14.84 40.74
C SER A 623 22.03 -14.55 40.01
N ASP A 624 21.91 -13.38 39.38
CA ASP A 624 20.75 -12.97 38.58
C ASP A 624 20.87 -13.39 37.11
N VAL A 625 21.98 -14.03 36.72
CA VAL A 625 22.19 -14.51 35.34
C VAL A 625 21.58 -15.90 35.17
N ASP A 626 20.66 -16.02 34.21
CA ASP A 626 19.95 -17.28 33.93
C ASP A 626 20.79 -18.25 33.10
N TYR A 627 21.51 -17.75 32.10
CA TYR A 627 22.30 -18.55 31.18
C TYR A 627 23.72 -18.02 31.05
N VAL A 628 24.69 -18.93 31.06
CA VAL A 628 26.08 -18.64 30.68
C VAL A 628 26.45 -19.56 29.53
N CYS A 629 26.68 -19.00 28.36
CA CYS A 629 27.10 -19.74 27.18
C CYS A 629 28.58 -19.51 26.93
N LEU A 630 29.34 -20.59 26.81
CA LEU A 630 30.71 -20.51 26.31
C LEU A 630 30.68 -20.84 24.83
N THR A 631 31.20 -19.94 23.99
CA THR A 631 31.41 -20.21 22.55
C THR A 631 32.30 -21.42 22.37
N HIS A 632 33.32 -21.53 23.23
CA HIS A 632 34.21 -22.67 23.32
C HIS A 632 35.00 -22.67 24.65
N VAL A 633 35.69 -23.77 24.95
CA VAL A 633 36.54 -23.86 26.14
C VAL A 633 37.95 -23.38 25.79
N HIS A 634 38.26 -22.14 26.14
CA HIS A 634 39.59 -21.57 26.04
C HIS A 634 39.80 -20.53 27.14
N PHE A 635 41.06 -20.31 27.54
CA PHE A 635 41.40 -19.60 28.78
C PHE A 635 40.95 -18.14 28.82
N ASP A 636 40.72 -17.54 27.65
CA ASP A 636 40.25 -16.17 27.43
C ASP A 636 38.79 -16.06 27.02
N HIS A 637 38.03 -17.15 27.12
CA HIS A 637 36.57 -17.15 27.03
C HIS A 637 35.92 -17.76 28.27
N SER A 638 36.63 -18.61 29.03
CA SER A 638 36.04 -19.40 30.11
C SER A 638 35.84 -18.66 31.43
N GLY A 639 36.60 -17.59 31.71
CA GLY A 639 36.52 -16.79 32.94
C GLY A 639 36.45 -17.63 34.22
N ASN A 640 35.58 -17.24 35.15
CA ASN A 640 35.28 -17.99 36.39
C ASN A 640 33.80 -18.40 36.45
N PRO A 641 33.42 -19.58 35.90
CA PRO A 641 32.04 -20.05 35.91
C PRO A 641 31.46 -20.24 37.31
N ALA A 642 32.29 -20.55 38.32
CA ALA A 642 31.83 -20.79 39.69
C ALA A 642 31.18 -19.55 40.34
N ALA A 643 31.44 -18.35 39.81
CA ALA A 643 30.81 -17.12 40.26
C ALA A 643 29.31 -17.02 39.90
N PHE A 644 28.80 -17.92 39.05
CA PHE A 644 27.42 -17.91 38.53
C PHE A 644 26.61 -19.09 39.13
N PRO A 645 26.16 -18.99 40.39
CA PRO A 645 25.62 -20.12 41.14
C PRO A 645 24.26 -20.62 40.65
N ASN A 646 23.49 -19.77 39.97
CA ASN A 646 22.14 -20.08 39.51
C ASN A 646 22.03 -20.38 38.02
N SER A 647 23.05 -20.04 37.22
CA SER A 647 22.97 -20.11 35.77
C SER A 647 22.95 -21.55 35.24
N ILE A 648 22.25 -21.75 34.12
CA ILE A 648 22.41 -22.94 33.29
C ILE A 648 23.56 -22.65 32.31
N PHE A 649 24.57 -23.51 32.32
CA PHE A 649 25.72 -23.40 31.43
C PHE A 649 25.43 -24.07 30.09
N LEU A 650 25.89 -23.45 29.01
CA LEU A 650 25.66 -23.89 27.65
C LEU A 650 27.02 -24.07 26.95
N LEU A 651 27.24 -25.24 26.34
CA LEU A 651 28.46 -25.56 25.59
C LEU A 651 28.13 -26.54 24.45
N GLY A 652 28.86 -26.48 23.33
CA GLY A 652 28.77 -27.51 22.28
C GLY A 652 29.19 -28.90 22.79
N GLU A 653 28.48 -29.96 22.39
CA GLU A 653 28.68 -31.32 22.92
C GLU A 653 30.12 -31.83 22.79
N SER A 654 30.79 -31.55 21.67
CA SER A 654 32.16 -32.02 21.46
C SER A 654 33.19 -31.32 22.37
N GLY A 655 32.79 -30.26 23.08
CA GLY A 655 33.59 -29.63 24.14
C GLY A 655 33.56 -30.42 25.45
N LYS A 656 32.54 -31.27 25.68
CA LYS A 656 32.47 -32.15 26.86
C LYS A 656 33.69 -33.07 26.95
N ALA A 657 34.14 -33.61 25.82
CA ALA A 657 35.31 -34.47 25.77
C ALA A 657 36.60 -33.76 26.24
N LEU A 658 36.71 -32.45 26.01
CA LEU A 658 37.85 -31.63 26.47
C LEU A 658 37.84 -31.46 27.99
N LEU A 659 36.65 -31.33 28.59
CA LEU A 659 36.48 -31.25 30.03
C LEU A 659 36.67 -32.63 30.69
N ASP A 660 36.11 -33.68 30.10
CA ASP A 660 36.24 -35.05 30.62
C ASP A 660 37.73 -35.47 30.72
N ASP A 661 38.57 -35.06 29.75
CA ASP A 661 40.03 -35.24 29.75
C ASP A 661 40.80 -34.03 30.32
N GLY A 662 40.17 -33.22 31.19
CA GLY A 662 40.77 -32.01 31.76
C GLY A 662 41.71 -32.25 32.95
N TYR A 663 42.35 -31.17 33.41
CA TYR A 663 43.14 -31.12 34.64
C TYR A 663 42.21 -31.20 35.87
N PRO A 664 42.52 -31.96 36.94
CA PRO A 664 43.82 -32.59 37.21
C PRO A 664 44.00 -34.00 36.65
N THR A 665 42.96 -34.62 36.07
CA THR A 665 43.02 -36.00 35.57
C THR A 665 44.04 -36.16 34.44
N ASN A 666 44.10 -35.19 33.52
CA ASN A 666 45.17 -35.05 32.54
C ASN A 666 46.10 -33.88 32.95
N PRO A 667 47.34 -34.14 33.44
CA PRO A 667 48.26 -33.09 33.86
C PRO A 667 48.73 -32.16 32.75
N THR A 668 48.55 -32.56 31.48
CA THR A 668 48.95 -31.79 30.30
C THR A 668 47.79 -31.05 29.65
N ALA A 669 46.57 -31.23 30.14
CA ALA A 669 45.40 -30.57 29.58
C ALA A 669 45.41 -29.06 29.81
N HIS A 670 44.91 -28.34 28.80
CA HIS A 670 44.76 -26.89 28.81
C HIS A 670 43.47 -26.42 29.49
N TYR A 671 42.63 -27.33 29.98
CA TYR A 671 41.31 -27.02 30.55
C TYR A 671 41.12 -27.68 31.92
N MET A 672 40.37 -27.04 32.81
CA MET A 672 39.96 -27.63 34.09
C MET A 672 38.84 -28.65 33.84
N GLN A 673 38.95 -29.84 34.42
CA GLN A 673 37.94 -30.90 34.28
C GLN A 673 36.62 -30.52 34.95
N ASP A 674 36.70 -29.78 36.05
CA ASP A 674 35.57 -29.26 36.82
C ASP A 674 35.18 -27.82 36.43
N LEU A 675 35.64 -27.33 35.26
CA LEU A 675 35.37 -25.96 34.82
C LEU A 675 33.87 -25.61 34.84
N LEU A 676 33.02 -26.55 34.38
CA LEU A 676 31.58 -26.39 34.32
C LEU A 676 30.86 -27.45 35.18
N PRO A 677 29.84 -27.07 35.97
CA PRO A 677 29.11 -28.01 36.81
C PRO A 677 28.17 -28.89 35.96
N THR A 678 28.49 -30.18 35.82
CA THR A 678 27.76 -31.11 34.93
C THR A 678 26.24 -31.14 35.15
N SER A 679 25.76 -30.99 36.39
CA SER A 679 24.32 -31.00 36.72
C SER A 679 23.56 -29.77 36.20
N ARG A 680 24.26 -28.68 35.87
CA ARG A 680 23.69 -27.44 35.33
C ARG A 680 24.28 -27.09 33.96
N THR A 681 24.97 -28.03 33.30
CA THR A 681 25.50 -27.82 31.96
C THR A 681 24.66 -28.56 30.94
N ARG A 682 24.10 -27.82 29.99
CA ARG A 682 23.48 -28.35 28.78
C ARG A 682 24.53 -28.40 27.68
N PHE A 683 24.85 -29.62 27.26
CA PHE A 683 25.70 -29.88 26.11
C PHE A 683 24.82 -30.05 24.87
N PHE A 684 24.99 -29.20 23.85
CA PHE A 684 24.16 -29.30 22.64
C PHE A 684 24.64 -30.43 21.74
N SER A 685 23.90 -31.53 21.72
CA SER A 685 24.21 -32.62 20.81
C SER A 685 23.95 -32.24 19.37
N LEU A 686 24.87 -32.63 18.48
CA LEU A 686 24.65 -32.55 17.03
C LEU A 686 23.53 -33.49 16.55
N GLN A 687 23.02 -34.36 17.43
CA GLN A 687 21.99 -35.37 17.14
C GLN A 687 20.65 -35.12 17.86
N GLU A 688 20.57 -34.23 18.86
CA GLU A 688 19.33 -33.92 19.58
C GLU A 688 18.80 -32.52 19.27
N GLY A 689 17.55 -32.43 18.81
CA GLY A 689 16.83 -31.19 18.49
C GLY A 689 16.73 -30.88 16.99
N GLU A 690 15.76 -30.05 16.62
CA GLU A 690 15.58 -29.55 15.25
C GLU A 690 16.64 -28.49 14.94
N TRP A 691 17.88 -28.92 14.66
CA TRP A 691 18.88 -28.07 14.01
C TRP A 691 18.36 -27.73 12.62
N ASN A 692 18.12 -26.45 12.36
CA ASN A 692 17.57 -25.96 11.11
C ASN A 692 18.63 -25.21 10.31
N GLU A 693 18.43 -25.12 9.00
CA GLU A 693 19.23 -24.26 8.15
C GLU A 693 18.86 -22.78 8.39
N LEU A 694 19.86 -21.93 8.61
CA LEU A 694 19.66 -20.49 8.78
C LEU A 694 20.74 -19.73 8.00
N GLY A 695 20.31 -19.10 6.91
CA GLY A 695 21.22 -18.39 6.00
C GLY A 695 22.34 -19.31 5.48
N PRO A 696 23.63 -18.96 5.62
CA PRO A 696 24.73 -19.80 5.16
C PRO A 696 25.08 -20.97 6.10
N PHE A 697 24.41 -21.08 7.26
CA PHE A 697 24.71 -22.09 8.26
C PHE A 697 23.74 -23.27 8.18
N PRO A 698 24.23 -24.51 8.01
CA PRO A 698 23.38 -25.69 7.89
C PRO A 698 22.79 -26.16 9.23
N ARG A 699 23.31 -25.63 10.34
CA ARG A 699 22.94 -26.02 11.70
C ARG A 699 22.84 -24.79 12.59
N ALA A 700 21.62 -24.36 12.83
CA ALA A 700 21.27 -23.35 13.83
C ALA A 700 20.11 -23.84 14.70
N LEU A 701 20.25 -23.69 16.01
CA LEU A 701 19.24 -24.04 17.00
C LEU A 701 18.59 -22.75 17.53
N ASP A 702 17.29 -22.61 17.34
CA ASP A 702 16.50 -21.56 17.98
C ASP A 702 16.43 -21.85 19.49
N PHE A 703 17.16 -21.07 20.27
CA PHE A 703 17.37 -21.37 21.69
C PHE A 703 16.11 -21.12 22.53
N TYR A 704 15.38 -20.03 22.22
CA TYR A 704 14.15 -19.65 22.92
C TYR A 704 12.89 -20.19 22.21
N GLY A 705 12.99 -20.58 20.94
CA GLY A 705 11.86 -21.07 20.14
C GLY A 705 10.97 -19.96 19.57
N ASP A 706 11.40 -18.70 19.70
CA ASP A 706 10.71 -17.49 19.23
C ASP A 706 11.46 -16.78 18.09
N GLY A 707 12.61 -17.32 17.68
CA GLY A 707 13.48 -16.76 16.66
C GLY A 707 14.22 -15.48 17.07
N SER A 708 14.44 -15.26 18.37
CA SER A 708 15.21 -14.13 18.91
C SER A 708 16.71 -14.42 19.05
N LEU A 709 17.10 -15.66 19.35
CA LEU A 709 18.51 -16.05 19.51
C LEU A 709 18.74 -17.46 18.96
N TYR A 710 19.73 -17.57 18.08
CA TYR A 710 20.17 -18.83 17.51
C TYR A 710 21.56 -19.18 17.99
N ILE A 711 21.72 -20.42 18.43
CA ILE A 711 23.03 -21.04 18.60
C ILE A 711 23.42 -21.64 17.26
N VAL A 712 24.53 -21.18 16.71
CA VAL A 712 25.01 -21.53 15.38
C VAL A 712 26.25 -22.40 15.48
N ASP A 713 26.20 -23.58 14.87
CA ASP A 713 27.35 -24.47 14.81
C ASP A 713 28.44 -23.88 13.89
N THR A 714 29.63 -23.62 14.45
CA THR A 714 30.73 -22.93 13.79
C THR A 714 32.05 -23.66 14.04
N PRO A 715 32.22 -24.85 13.46
CA PRO A 715 33.38 -25.70 13.72
C PRO A 715 34.66 -25.16 13.08
N GLY A 716 35.80 -25.70 13.52
CA GLY A 716 37.11 -25.46 12.92
C GLY A 716 38.13 -24.85 13.88
N HIS A 717 37.70 -23.99 14.81
CA HIS A 717 38.59 -23.40 15.82
C HIS A 717 39.02 -24.43 16.88
N ILE A 718 38.08 -24.90 17.70
CA ILE A 718 38.28 -26.02 18.63
C ILE A 718 37.03 -26.92 18.62
N SER A 719 37.19 -28.16 19.08
CA SER A 719 36.08 -29.09 19.27
C SER A 719 34.96 -28.47 20.11
N GLY A 720 33.74 -28.45 19.56
CA GLY A 720 32.56 -27.91 20.23
C GLY A 720 32.35 -26.40 20.08
N HIS A 721 33.09 -25.72 19.21
CA HIS A 721 32.94 -24.28 18.97
C HIS A 721 31.56 -23.93 18.38
N ILE A 722 30.87 -22.98 19.02
CA ILE A 722 29.58 -22.42 18.60
C ILE A 722 29.63 -20.90 18.58
N SER A 723 28.71 -20.29 17.83
CA SER A 723 28.52 -18.85 17.73
C SER A 723 27.09 -18.48 18.08
N ILE A 724 26.85 -17.22 18.43
CA ILE A 724 25.49 -16.71 18.69
C ILE A 724 25.08 -15.74 17.58
N LEU A 725 23.91 -15.98 16.99
CA LEU A 725 23.22 -15.02 16.13
C LEU A 725 21.97 -14.53 16.86
N ALA A 726 22.01 -13.30 17.34
CA ALA A 726 20.92 -12.70 18.11
C ALA A 726 20.24 -11.59 17.33
N ARG A 727 18.91 -11.54 17.39
CA ARG A 727 18.12 -10.44 16.84
C ARG A 727 18.27 -9.25 17.78
N THR A 728 18.73 -8.13 17.24
CA THR A 728 18.97 -6.91 18.00
C THR A 728 18.02 -5.78 17.62
N SER A 729 17.09 -5.97 16.68
CA SER A 729 16.03 -4.98 16.44
C SER A 729 14.73 -5.59 15.89
N PRO A 730 13.56 -4.93 16.11
CA PRO A 730 12.25 -5.43 15.68
C PRO A 730 12.06 -5.44 14.17
N ASP A 731 12.70 -4.50 13.47
CA ASP A 731 12.64 -4.36 12.01
C ASP A 731 13.62 -5.30 11.28
N GLY A 732 14.30 -6.18 12.01
CA GLY A 732 15.10 -7.27 11.48
C GLY A 732 16.60 -7.03 11.49
N GLY A 733 17.13 -6.30 12.48
CA GLY A 733 18.55 -6.16 12.77
C GLY A 733 19.08 -7.35 13.57
N TRP A 734 20.29 -7.79 13.25
CA TRP A 734 20.93 -8.95 13.85
C TRP A 734 22.39 -8.67 14.19
N ILE A 735 22.88 -9.38 15.20
CA ILE A 735 24.29 -9.44 15.52
C ILE A 735 24.79 -10.88 15.56
N MET A 736 25.90 -11.12 14.88
CA MET A 736 26.67 -12.36 14.96
C MET A 736 27.84 -12.14 15.91
N LEU A 737 27.91 -12.99 16.93
CA LEU A 737 28.97 -13.07 17.93
C LEU A 737 29.73 -14.38 17.68
N PRO A 738 30.80 -14.36 16.87
CA PRO A 738 31.41 -15.56 16.34
C PRO A 738 32.43 -16.21 17.28
N GLY A 739 32.66 -15.67 18.48
CA GLY A 739 33.78 -16.09 19.34
C GLY A 739 35.09 -16.07 18.55
N ASP A 740 35.78 -17.21 18.57
CA ASP A 740 37.06 -17.42 17.88
C ASP A 740 36.95 -18.17 16.54
N ALA A 741 35.73 -18.38 16.03
CA ALA A 741 35.54 -18.80 14.63
C ALA A 741 36.19 -17.80 13.65
N VAL A 742 36.33 -16.53 14.06
CA VAL A 742 37.23 -15.55 13.44
C VAL A 742 37.63 -14.47 14.45
N HIS A 743 38.93 -14.31 14.68
CA HIS A 743 39.49 -13.39 15.68
C HIS A 743 40.06 -12.08 15.10
N ASP A 744 40.11 -11.93 13.77
CA ASP A 744 40.68 -10.76 13.09
C ASP A 744 39.85 -10.35 11.86
N TRP A 745 39.56 -9.05 11.75
CA TRP A 745 38.81 -8.47 10.64
C TRP A 745 39.44 -8.69 9.28
N ARG A 746 40.77 -8.74 9.18
CA ARG A 746 41.49 -9.00 7.92
C ARG A 746 41.21 -10.42 7.43
N ILE A 747 41.12 -11.38 8.34
CA ILE A 747 40.73 -12.76 8.01
C ILE A 747 39.28 -12.78 7.52
N LEU A 748 38.38 -12.10 8.24
CA LEU A 748 36.97 -12.04 7.83
C LEU A 748 36.79 -11.34 6.48
N ARG A 749 37.47 -10.23 6.20
CA ARG A 749 37.37 -9.48 4.92
C ARG A 749 38.07 -10.16 3.75
N GLY A 750 38.93 -11.14 4.03
CA GLY A 750 39.77 -11.78 3.02
C GLY A 750 41.06 -11.03 2.70
N ASP A 751 41.42 -10.03 3.51
CA ASP A 751 42.68 -9.29 3.45
C ASP A 751 43.86 -10.11 4.02
N ALA A 752 43.57 -11.17 4.78
CA ALA A 752 44.54 -12.12 5.32
C ALA A 752 43.99 -13.56 5.31
N GLU A 753 44.89 -14.54 5.27
CA GLU A 753 44.57 -15.96 5.43
C GLU A 753 44.73 -16.41 6.89
N ILE A 754 44.18 -17.58 7.24
CA ILE A 754 44.46 -18.20 8.54
C ILE A 754 45.96 -18.53 8.63
N GLY A 755 46.64 -17.79 9.51
CA GLY A 755 48.08 -17.93 9.75
C GLY A 755 48.43 -19.31 10.29
N HIS A 756 49.56 -19.85 9.81
CA HIS A 756 50.14 -21.09 10.32
C HIS A 756 51.57 -20.79 10.77
N HIS A 757 51.82 -20.86 12.08
CA HIS A 757 53.14 -20.57 12.63
C HIS A 757 53.99 -21.83 12.64
N SER A 758 55.20 -21.77 12.09
CA SER A 758 56.12 -22.92 11.95
C SER A 758 56.47 -23.63 13.26
N LYS A 759 56.35 -22.93 14.40
CA LYS A 759 56.62 -23.45 15.75
C LYS A 759 55.39 -23.71 16.62
N TYR A 760 54.27 -23.04 16.35
CA TYR A 760 53.09 -23.03 17.23
C TYR A 760 51.83 -23.58 16.54
N GLY A 761 51.93 -23.96 15.27
CA GLY A 761 50.83 -24.52 14.49
C GLY A 761 49.80 -23.48 14.06
N CYS A 762 48.61 -23.98 13.71
CA CYS A 762 47.45 -23.16 13.42
C CYS A 762 46.70 -22.87 14.72
N LEU A 763 46.20 -21.65 14.90
CA LEU A 763 45.28 -21.31 16.00
C LEU A 763 43.90 -21.99 15.88
N HIS A 764 43.63 -22.62 14.73
CA HIS A 764 42.44 -23.44 14.48
C HIS A 764 42.84 -24.90 14.41
N ALA A 765 42.13 -25.75 15.16
CA ALA A 765 42.33 -27.19 15.21
C ALA A 765 42.16 -27.87 13.84
N ASP A 766 41.22 -27.39 13.02
CA ASP A 766 41.04 -27.82 11.63
C ASP A 766 40.95 -26.59 10.72
N LYS A 767 42.03 -26.33 9.98
CA LYS A 767 42.15 -25.18 9.10
C LYS A 767 41.12 -25.19 7.97
N LEU A 768 40.83 -26.35 7.35
CA LEU A 768 39.91 -26.43 6.22
C LEU A 768 38.46 -26.20 6.67
N VAL A 769 38.10 -26.77 7.81
CA VAL A 769 36.77 -26.55 8.41
C VAL A 769 36.62 -25.10 8.87
N ALA A 770 37.66 -24.51 9.46
CA ALA A 770 37.68 -23.10 9.84
C ALA A 770 37.53 -22.16 8.62
N GLU A 771 38.21 -22.44 7.51
CA GLU A 771 38.09 -21.68 6.27
C GLU A 771 36.64 -21.71 5.72
N ASP A 772 35.96 -22.86 5.79
CA ASP A 772 34.54 -22.95 5.39
C ASP A 772 33.62 -22.18 6.34
N THR A 773 33.86 -22.22 7.66
CA THR A 773 33.12 -21.43 8.64
C THR A 773 33.30 -19.92 8.40
N ILE A 774 34.53 -19.46 8.17
CA ILE A 774 34.83 -18.06 7.85
C ILE A 774 34.18 -17.64 6.53
N ARG A 775 34.16 -18.51 5.52
CA ARG A 775 33.45 -18.27 4.27
C ARG A 775 31.95 -18.06 4.50
N LYS A 776 31.30 -18.84 5.38
CA LYS A 776 29.89 -18.64 5.74
C LYS A 776 29.66 -17.33 6.48
N LEU A 777 30.55 -16.97 7.41
CA LEU A 777 30.52 -15.67 8.09
C LEU A 777 30.67 -14.50 7.09
N ARG A 778 31.50 -14.64 6.05
CA ARG A 778 31.62 -13.66 4.95
C ARG A 778 30.33 -13.52 4.16
N GLU A 779 29.64 -14.62 3.87
CA GLU A 779 28.34 -14.56 3.20
C GLU A 779 27.29 -13.87 4.08
N LEU A 780 27.26 -14.17 5.39
CA LEU A 780 26.37 -13.49 6.33
C LEU A 780 26.65 -11.98 6.42
N MET A 781 27.92 -11.57 6.36
CA MET A 781 28.34 -10.17 6.40
C MET A 781 27.80 -9.32 5.23
N LYS A 782 27.35 -9.96 4.13
CA LYS A 782 26.73 -9.26 3.00
C LYS A 782 25.28 -8.85 3.28
N GLU A 783 24.64 -9.40 4.30
CA GLU A 783 23.29 -9.03 4.68
C GLU A 783 23.28 -7.65 5.34
N PRO A 784 22.58 -6.66 4.76
CA PRO A 784 22.69 -5.25 5.16
C PRO A 784 22.19 -4.97 6.58
N ARG A 785 21.49 -5.93 7.19
CA ARG A 785 20.92 -5.83 8.54
C ARG A 785 21.58 -6.80 9.54
N VAL A 786 22.77 -7.31 9.23
CA VAL A 786 23.56 -8.15 10.15
C VAL A 786 24.89 -7.47 10.47
N ARG A 787 25.18 -7.31 11.76
CA ARG A 787 26.48 -6.83 12.27
C ARG A 787 27.27 -8.02 12.81
N ILE A 788 28.57 -8.03 12.59
CA ILE A 788 29.47 -9.00 13.21
C ILE A 788 30.30 -8.26 14.27
N ALA A 789 30.41 -8.81 15.48
CA ALA A 789 31.27 -8.25 16.54
C ALA A 789 32.28 -9.30 17.00
N LEU A 790 33.57 -9.05 16.77
CA LEU A 790 34.64 -10.00 17.08
C LEU A 790 35.08 -9.84 18.54
N ALA A 791 35.35 -10.97 19.20
CA ALA A 791 35.72 -10.98 20.62
C ALA A 791 37.01 -10.18 20.90
N HIS A 792 37.91 -10.16 19.92
CA HIS A 792 39.25 -9.56 19.96
C HIS A 792 39.39 -8.28 19.11
N ASP A 793 38.30 -7.56 18.81
CA ASP A 793 38.34 -6.31 18.04
C ASP A 793 38.95 -5.14 18.84
N GLN A 794 40.27 -5.00 18.76
CA GLN A 794 41.02 -3.94 19.45
C GLN A 794 40.63 -2.53 18.97
N VAL A 795 40.32 -2.35 17.67
CA VAL A 795 39.96 -1.04 17.10
C VAL A 795 38.62 -0.57 17.64
N TRP A 796 37.61 -1.45 17.67
CA TRP A 796 36.34 -1.13 18.30
C TRP A 796 36.50 -0.91 19.81
N TYR A 797 37.26 -1.77 20.50
CA TYR A 797 37.44 -1.68 21.94
C TYR A 797 38.02 -0.32 22.39
N ASP A 798 39.06 0.17 21.71
CA ASP A 798 39.66 1.47 22.04
C ASP A 798 38.68 2.62 21.79
N ALA A 799 37.95 2.58 20.67
CA ALA A 799 36.92 3.58 20.35
C ALA A 799 35.76 3.56 21.37
N ALA A 800 35.31 2.38 21.78
CA ALA A 800 34.27 2.19 22.79
C ALA A 800 34.70 2.70 24.17
N LYS A 801 35.98 2.52 24.52
CA LYS A 801 36.58 2.97 25.79
C LYS A 801 36.65 4.48 25.89
N GLU A 802 37.00 5.16 24.79
CA GLU A 802 36.98 6.62 24.72
C GLU A 802 35.55 7.19 24.79
N ALA A 803 34.59 6.53 24.14
CA ALA A 803 33.19 6.96 24.13
C ALA A 803 32.45 6.71 25.46
N GLY A 804 32.90 5.72 26.24
CA GLY A 804 32.38 5.40 27.58
C GLY A 804 30.94 4.88 27.63
N ARG A 805 30.29 4.66 26.48
CA ARG A 805 28.86 4.39 26.36
C ARG A 805 28.51 2.99 25.88
N ASP A 806 29.47 2.23 25.36
CA ASP A 806 29.23 0.90 24.74
C ASP A 806 29.49 -0.27 25.73
N PHE A 807 30.07 0.01 26.90
CA PHE A 807 30.29 -0.96 27.98
C PHE A 807 29.22 -0.85 29.07
N TRP A 808 28.80 -1.98 29.63
CA TRP A 808 27.81 -2.03 30.73
C TRP A 808 28.21 -1.08 31.90
N PRO A 809 27.30 -0.22 32.41
CA PRO A 809 25.85 -0.16 32.21
C PRO A 809 25.34 0.36 30.85
N GLY A 810 26.24 0.86 30.02
CA GLY A 810 25.99 1.36 28.67
C GLY A 810 25.62 0.29 27.65
N LYS A 811 25.50 0.71 26.39
CA LYS A 811 24.77 0.02 25.35
C LYS A 811 25.58 -0.12 24.07
N PHE A 812 25.94 -1.34 23.69
CA PHE A 812 26.53 -1.63 22.40
C PHE A 812 25.46 -1.45 21.33
N GLN A 813 25.75 -0.54 20.41
CA GLN A 813 24.78 -0.03 19.45
C GLN A 813 24.33 -1.12 18.44
N SER A 814 23.01 -1.30 18.32
CA SER A 814 22.36 -2.12 17.28
C SER A 814 22.46 -1.45 15.89
N LEU A 815 22.09 -2.17 14.82
CA LEU A 815 22.10 -1.69 13.43
C LEU A 815 20.87 -0.87 13.04
#